data_AF-A0A2X1CDR1-F1
#
_entry.id   AF-A0A2X1CDR1-F1
#
_cell.length_a   1.000
_cell.length_b   1.000
_cell.length_c   1.000
_cell.angle_alpha   90.00
_cell.angle_beta   90.00
_cell.angle_gamma   90.00
#
_symmetry.space_group_name_H-M   'P 1'
#
loop_
_entity.id
_entity.type
_entity.pdbx_description
1 polymer ?
#
loop_
_entity_poly.entity_id
_entity_poly.type
_entity_poly.pdbx_seq_one_letter_code
_entity_poly.pdbx_strand_id
1 'polypeptide(L)'
;MEDLDAATLGDVKAWFDANYGASNAVLVLAGDIDAATAREKVAFYFGGVRQGEPISRPDRWTPSMPDIRRDIVYENIPAAVISRTWPLSNGSPRDNTLLQLAARAMAAGRGTPLYDALVDKLKIADGVSASVGEGQLASAFTLSVALKPGVTPQAAGDAIDRELAAFFAAGPDPDRLEQVVTATDISLLKTMESSAAIGSWLAKGAVTHDDPVYFLKQREWIGDVDPHALARLTQSVLSRPYYELIQLPTPVPVAAPSNVADPTRMPDPGPADTKIAFPAVAEATLANGLKIVVANRPNLPIVSASLQFSTGALAEDAYGRGTASRALAMLISGSRRYTAEQLQREATKAGVNISAGADSRQSAVSWTMLAARLDDGFRFVSDVVRHPTYPQTEIDKALDQVAPQFDAYERNPLQSAGPIYSRAIWGEDHPLGRIGTREDAKAVSRDDMQTFHDRELGPNNATLYLVGDITLEQAKTLAQSYFGDWRRITPTPLNERGAATGVPGRIILVDAPGAAQTSLTVGELTTPFVADQAAAASLADSILGAAFNSRLNMNLREEKGWTYGFTGGVADTPTGPRTFTASGTVEADRTADAMAEIRKEIAAYVTDRPATAEELERDRTARTLALPSAFSGNSAFLAAITSAAAYGQPYDRAASSGARLAAVTLDQVHTVARQTYDPARLTWVVVGDLSKIEAPVRALNYGPVEVWDVYGRKVR
;
A
#
# COMPACT_ATOMS: atom_id res chain seq x y z
N MET A 1 -22.71 18.62 10.85
CA MET A 1 -22.35 19.61 11.88
C MET A 1 -23.51 19.76 12.83
N GLU A 2 -24.63 20.38 12.45
CA GLU A 2 -25.78 20.60 13.36
C GLU A 2 -26.18 19.38 14.21
N ASP A 3 -26.35 18.18 13.63
CA ASP A 3 -26.68 16.96 14.40
C ASP A 3 -25.56 16.50 15.37
N LEU A 4 -24.29 16.80 15.07
CA LEU A 4 -23.14 16.50 15.92
C LEU A 4 -22.96 17.55 17.02
N ASP A 5 -23.18 18.82 16.68
CA ASP A 5 -23.13 19.95 17.62
C ASP A 5 -24.33 19.93 18.60
N ALA A 6 -25.46 19.35 18.18
CA ALA A 6 -26.65 19.14 19.00
C ALA A 6 -26.57 17.90 19.91
N ALA A 7 -25.70 16.93 19.61
CA ALA A 7 -25.58 15.70 20.38
C ALA A 7 -24.99 15.97 21.77
N THR A 8 -25.76 15.72 22.83
CA THR A 8 -25.27 15.91 24.20
C THR A 8 -24.55 14.66 24.72
N LEU A 9 -23.73 14.84 25.76
CA LEU A 9 -23.17 13.71 26.52
C LEU A 9 -24.27 12.79 27.10
N GLY A 10 -25.49 13.31 27.32
CA GLY A 10 -26.64 12.52 27.74
C GLY A 10 -27.10 11.57 26.64
N ASP A 11 -27.20 12.05 25.40
CA ASP A 11 -27.62 11.26 24.23
C ASP A 11 -26.60 10.15 23.93
N VAL A 12 -25.30 10.47 24.00
CA VAL A 12 -24.21 9.49 23.82
C VAL A 12 -24.27 8.38 24.89
N LYS A 13 -24.53 8.74 26.16
CA LYS A 13 -24.70 7.77 27.24
C LYS A 13 -25.96 6.92 27.07
N ALA A 14 -27.09 7.53 26.74
CA ALA A 14 -28.34 6.81 26.48
C ALA A 14 -28.20 5.84 25.29
N TRP A 15 -27.48 6.24 24.24
CA TRP A 15 -27.16 5.37 23.11
C TRP A 15 -26.27 4.20 23.53
N PHE A 16 -25.23 4.44 24.34
CA PHE A 16 -24.39 3.39 24.90
C PHE A 16 -25.21 2.40 25.75
N ASP A 17 -26.03 2.91 26.67
CA ASP A 17 -26.89 2.10 27.54
C ASP A 17 -27.96 1.32 26.75
N ALA A 18 -28.45 1.83 25.63
CA ALA A 18 -29.36 1.10 24.75
C ALA A 18 -28.66 0.03 23.88
N ASN A 19 -27.45 0.31 23.36
CA ASN A 19 -26.85 -0.49 22.29
C ASN A 19 -25.67 -1.39 22.72
N TYR A 20 -24.96 -1.07 23.80
CA TYR A 20 -23.74 -1.77 24.22
C TYR A 20 -24.06 -2.81 25.31
N GLY A 21 -24.67 -3.92 24.90
CA GLY A 21 -24.97 -5.09 25.73
C GLY A 21 -24.61 -6.40 25.02
N ALA A 22 -24.45 -7.48 25.78
CA ALA A 22 -23.99 -8.77 25.26
C ALA A 22 -24.94 -9.42 24.22
N SER A 23 -26.23 -9.08 24.22
CA SER A 23 -27.22 -9.51 23.22
C SER A 23 -27.04 -8.87 21.84
N ASN A 24 -26.22 -7.82 21.74
CA ASN A 24 -26.04 -7.01 20.53
C ASN A 24 -24.58 -7.02 20.01
N ALA A 25 -23.70 -7.85 20.59
CA ALA A 25 -22.27 -7.88 20.30
C ALA A 25 -21.78 -9.27 19.87
N VAL A 26 -20.81 -9.30 18.95
CA VAL A 26 -20.07 -10.51 18.56
C VAL A 26 -18.59 -10.30 18.88
N LEU A 27 -18.01 -11.22 19.66
CA LEU A 27 -16.58 -11.25 19.95
C LEU A 27 -15.94 -12.41 19.20
N VAL A 28 -14.89 -12.12 18.42
CA VAL A 28 -14.09 -13.12 17.71
C VAL A 28 -12.67 -13.12 18.24
N LEU A 29 -12.17 -14.32 18.52
CA LEU A 29 -10.78 -14.57 18.88
C LEU A 29 -10.16 -15.44 17.78
N ALA A 30 -9.09 -14.95 17.15
CA ALA A 30 -8.41 -15.63 16.05
C ALA A 30 -6.89 -15.48 16.21
N GLY A 31 -6.19 -16.60 16.34
CA GLY A 31 -4.76 -16.67 16.66
C GLY A 31 -4.43 -18.01 17.33
N ASP A 32 -3.29 -18.08 18.01
CA ASP A 32 -2.88 -19.25 18.79
C ASP A 32 -3.61 -19.30 20.14
N ILE A 33 -4.86 -19.78 20.12
CA ILE A 33 -5.71 -19.93 21.30
C ILE A 33 -6.70 -21.08 21.11
N ASP A 34 -6.79 -21.97 22.10
CA ASP A 34 -7.77 -23.06 22.10
C ASP A 34 -9.15 -22.61 22.64
N ALA A 35 -10.19 -23.38 22.35
CA ALA A 35 -11.57 -23.04 22.71
C ALA A 35 -11.84 -23.00 24.23
N ALA A 36 -11.11 -23.76 25.05
CA ALA A 36 -11.27 -23.75 26.50
C ALA A 36 -10.63 -22.49 27.10
N THR A 37 -9.38 -22.18 26.73
CA THR A 37 -8.68 -20.95 27.11
C THR A 37 -9.43 -19.70 26.64
N ALA A 38 -9.97 -19.72 25.41
CA ALA A 38 -10.83 -18.67 24.90
C ALA A 38 -12.08 -18.48 25.78
N ARG A 39 -12.80 -19.56 26.09
CA ARG A 39 -14.01 -19.51 26.91
C ARG A 39 -13.75 -19.00 28.33
N GLU A 40 -12.65 -19.42 28.94
CA GLU A 40 -12.23 -18.93 30.27
C GLU A 40 -11.97 -17.42 30.24
N LYS A 41 -11.15 -16.94 29.29
CA LYS A 41 -10.85 -15.51 29.16
C LYS A 41 -12.08 -14.68 28.83
N VAL A 42 -12.96 -15.15 27.95
CA VAL A 42 -14.22 -14.44 27.62
C VAL A 42 -15.15 -14.39 28.83
N ALA A 43 -15.30 -15.49 29.58
CA ALA A 43 -16.09 -15.49 30.81
C ALA A 43 -15.51 -14.53 31.87
N PHE A 44 -14.18 -14.48 32.02
CA PHE A 44 -13.51 -13.59 32.96
C PHE A 44 -13.66 -12.10 32.60
N TYR A 45 -13.37 -11.71 31.36
CA TYR A 45 -13.37 -10.30 30.94
C TYR A 45 -14.75 -9.77 30.54
N PHE A 46 -15.61 -10.61 29.95
CA PHE A 46 -16.89 -10.19 29.37
C PHE A 46 -18.12 -10.82 30.04
N GLY A 47 -17.96 -11.80 30.95
CA GLY A 47 -19.08 -12.42 31.65
C GLY A 47 -19.88 -11.48 32.56
N GLY A 48 -19.29 -10.34 32.95
CA GLY A 48 -19.97 -9.25 33.66
C GLY A 48 -20.70 -8.24 32.77
N VAL A 49 -20.61 -8.35 31.42
CA VAL A 49 -21.31 -7.45 30.51
C VAL A 49 -22.81 -7.74 30.60
N ARG A 50 -23.57 -6.72 30.99
CA ARG A 50 -25.03 -6.75 31.03
C ARG A 50 -25.61 -7.23 29.69
N GLN A 51 -26.65 -8.05 29.75
CA GLN A 51 -27.25 -8.64 28.55
C GLN A 51 -27.69 -7.57 27.55
N GLY A 52 -28.34 -6.50 28.02
CA GLY A 52 -28.90 -5.45 27.15
C GLY A 52 -30.20 -5.89 26.48
N GLU A 53 -31.10 -4.94 26.28
CA GLU A 53 -32.40 -5.20 25.64
C GLU A 53 -32.23 -5.65 24.19
N PRO A 54 -33.02 -6.64 23.70
CA PRO A 54 -32.99 -7.04 22.31
C PRO A 54 -33.36 -5.87 21.38
N ILE A 55 -32.44 -5.50 20.50
CA ILE A 55 -32.66 -4.37 19.58
C ILE A 55 -33.46 -4.84 18.38
N SER A 56 -34.63 -4.21 18.16
CA SER A 56 -35.39 -4.41 16.94
C SER A 56 -34.61 -3.84 15.75
N ARG A 57 -34.22 -4.72 14.82
CA ARG A 57 -33.55 -4.36 13.57
C ARG A 57 -34.52 -4.58 12.41
N PRO A 58 -34.64 -3.64 11.44
CA PRO A 58 -35.37 -3.92 10.21
C PRO A 58 -34.65 -5.07 9.48
N ASP A 59 -35.35 -6.16 9.17
CA ASP A 59 -34.75 -7.33 8.48
C ASP A 59 -34.29 -6.95 7.06
N ARG A 60 -35.12 -6.20 6.33
CA ARG A 60 -34.87 -5.81 4.93
C ARG A 60 -35.47 -4.45 4.64
N TRP A 61 -34.75 -3.64 3.87
CA TRP A 61 -35.27 -2.42 3.26
C TRP A 61 -34.63 -2.19 1.90
N THR A 62 -34.93 -3.07 0.94
CA THR A 62 -34.53 -2.88 -0.46
C THR A 62 -35.45 -1.83 -1.09
N PRO A 63 -34.95 -0.64 -1.48
CA PRO A 63 -35.77 0.37 -2.14
C PRO A 63 -36.21 -0.12 -3.52
N SER A 64 -37.49 0.06 -3.83
CA SER A 64 -38.02 -0.15 -5.18
C SER A 64 -37.80 1.12 -6.01
N MET A 65 -37.22 0.97 -7.21
CA MET A 65 -37.14 2.04 -8.20
C MET A 65 -38.05 1.71 -9.39
N PRO A 66 -39.17 2.45 -9.58
CA PRO A 66 -40.06 2.24 -10.73
C PRO A 66 -39.46 2.77 -12.03
N ASP A 67 -38.62 3.80 -11.96
CA ASP A 67 -38.03 4.52 -13.09
C ASP A 67 -36.55 4.83 -12.82
N ILE A 68 -35.79 5.09 -13.89
CA ILE A 68 -34.38 5.50 -13.77
C ILE A 68 -34.35 6.91 -13.18
N ARG A 69 -33.64 7.09 -12.07
CA ARG A 69 -33.40 8.40 -11.44
C ARG A 69 -32.00 8.89 -11.77
N ARG A 70 -31.88 10.18 -12.08
CA ARG A 70 -30.62 10.83 -12.50
C ARG A 70 -30.39 12.09 -11.68
N ASP A 71 -29.27 12.14 -10.97
CA ASP A 71 -28.80 13.34 -10.29
C ASP A 71 -27.42 13.76 -10.85
N ILE A 72 -27.17 15.07 -10.83
CA ILE A 72 -25.87 15.65 -11.19
C ILE A 72 -25.33 16.36 -9.95
N VAL A 73 -24.13 15.97 -9.51
CA VAL A 73 -23.40 16.61 -8.41
C VAL A 73 -22.08 17.16 -8.92
N TYR A 74 -21.56 18.15 -8.22
CA TYR A 74 -20.21 18.64 -8.45
C TYR A 74 -19.34 18.27 -7.24
N GLU A 75 -18.27 17.51 -7.44
CA GLU A 75 -17.29 17.06 -6.43
C GLU A 75 -15.84 17.43 -6.84
N ASN A 76 -14.88 17.50 -5.90
CA ASN A 76 -13.50 17.85 -6.23
C ASN A 76 -12.73 16.70 -6.90
N ILE A 77 -13.09 16.40 -8.15
CA ILE A 77 -12.58 15.28 -8.93
C ILE A 77 -11.91 15.79 -10.23
N PRO A 78 -10.85 15.13 -10.72
CA PRO A 78 -10.07 15.62 -11.87
C PRO A 78 -10.80 15.45 -13.22
N ALA A 79 -11.83 14.62 -13.28
CA ALA A 79 -12.62 14.31 -14.47
C ALA A 79 -14.04 13.88 -14.05
N ALA A 80 -15.00 13.93 -14.97
CA ALA A 80 -16.37 13.53 -14.70
C ALA A 80 -16.49 12.00 -14.49
N VAL A 81 -17.39 11.57 -13.61
CA VAL A 81 -17.67 10.15 -13.34
C VAL A 81 -19.18 9.90 -13.49
N ILE A 82 -19.54 8.81 -14.16
CA ILE A 82 -20.90 8.26 -14.14
C ILE A 82 -20.89 7.04 -13.24
N SER A 83 -21.76 7.01 -12.23
CA SER A 83 -22.01 5.83 -11.40
C SER A 83 -23.47 5.40 -11.52
N ARG A 84 -23.71 4.16 -11.94
CA ARG A 84 -25.06 3.54 -11.97
C ARG A 84 -25.18 2.52 -10.86
N THR A 85 -26.25 2.60 -10.07
CA THR A 85 -26.46 1.82 -8.85
C THR A 85 -27.81 1.12 -8.86
N TRP A 86 -27.80 -0.21 -8.66
CA TRP A 86 -28.97 -1.08 -8.58
C TRP A 86 -29.10 -1.67 -7.16
N PRO A 87 -30.21 -1.42 -6.45
CA PRO A 87 -30.50 -2.04 -5.16
C PRO A 87 -30.65 -3.55 -5.30
N LEU A 88 -29.98 -4.29 -4.40
CA LEU A 88 -30.02 -5.72 -4.29
C LEU A 88 -30.74 -6.14 -3.01
N SER A 89 -31.52 -7.22 -3.10
CA SER A 89 -32.10 -7.85 -1.93
C SER A 89 -31.07 -8.72 -1.24
N ASN A 90 -30.98 -8.63 0.08
CA ASN A 90 -30.18 -9.57 0.88
C ASN A 90 -30.85 -10.96 1.01
N GLY A 91 -32.06 -11.13 0.47
CA GLY A 91 -32.78 -12.39 0.46
C GLY A 91 -32.17 -13.52 -0.39
N SER A 92 -31.16 -13.21 -1.22
CA SER A 92 -30.37 -14.23 -1.93
C SER A 92 -28.86 -13.92 -1.81
N PRO A 93 -28.21 -14.35 -0.71
CA PRO A 93 -26.78 -14.08 -0.49
C PRO A 93 -25.86 -14.74 -1.54
N ARG A 94 -26.31 -15.87 -2.12
CA ARG A 94 -25.67 -16.52 -3.27
C ARG A 94 -25.64 -15.63 -4.50
N ASP A 95 -26.78 -15.02 -4.84
CA ASP A 95 -26.87 -14.17 -6.03
C ASP A 95 -26.03 -12.90 -5.86
N ASN A 96 -26.00 -12.29 -4.67
CA ASN A 96 -25.12 -11.14 -4.39
C ASN A 96 -23.63 -11.51 -4.53
N THR A 97 -23.25 -12.70 -4.06
CA THR A 97 -21.88 -13.24 -4.23
C THR A 97 -21.54 -13.45 -5.72
N LEU A 98 -22.46 -14.00 -6.50
CA LEU A 98 -22.28 -14.19 -7.95
C LEU A 98 -22.27 -12.85 -8.71
N LEU A 99 -23.08 -11.87 -8.32
CA LEU A 99 -23.05 -10.52 -8.90
C LEU A 99 -21.70 -9.83 -8.63
N GLN A 100 -21.07 -10.06 -7.48
CA GLN A 100 -19.71 -9.58 -7.23
C GLN A 100 -18.67 -10.28 -8.13
N LEU A 101 -18.89 -11.53 -8.53
CA LEU A 101 -18.07 -12.21 -9.54
C LEU A 101 -18.32 -11.63 -10.95
N ALA A 102 -19.57 -11.38 -11.33
CA ALA A 102 -19.92 -10.73 -12.60
C ALA A 102 -19.30 -9.34 -12.73
N ALA A 103 -19.34 -8.54 -11.67
CA ALA A 103 -18.68 -7.23 -11.59
C ALA A 103 -17.18 -7.32 -11.93
N ARG A 104 -16.48 -8.34 -11.41
CA ARG A 104 -15.07 -8.58 -11.73
C ARG A 104 -14.88 -9.04 -13.18
N ALA A 105 -15.69 -9.99 -13.64
CA ALA A 105 -15.61 -10.51 -15.00
C ALA A 105 -15.88 -9.43 -16.07
N MET A 106 -16.71 -8.44 -15.77
CA MET A 106 -17.11 -7.39 -16.72
C MET A 106 -16.24 -6.11 -16.67
N ALA A 107 -15.62 -5.80 -15.52
CA ALA A 107 -15.01 -4.48 -15.26
C ALA A 107 -13.74 -4.47 -14.37
N ALA A 108 -13.04 -5.60 -14.15
CA ALA A 108 -11.81 -5.63 -13.33
C ALA A 108 -10.53 -5.11 -14.05
N GLY A 109 -10.64 -4.19 -15.01
CA GLY A 109 -9.51 -3.65 -15.78
C GLY A 109 -9.30 -4.28 -17.15
N ARG A 110 -8.12 -4.07 -17.76
CA ARG A 110 -7.79 -4.51 -19.13
C ARG A 110 -8.02 -6.03 -19.34
N GLY A 111 -8.59 -6.38 -20.49
CA GLY A 111 -9.07 -7.72 -20.79
C GLY A 111 -10.41 -8.03 -20.11
N THR A 112 -11.28 -7.03 -19.93
CA THR A 112 -12.68 -7.23 -19.50
C THR A 112 -13.62 -6.45 -20.42
N PRO A 113 -14.82 -6.98 -20.76
CA PRO A 113 -15.64 -6.44 -21.83
C PRO A 113 -15.91 -4.92 -21.78
N LEU A 114 -16.28 -4.37 -20.61
CA LEU A 114 -16.61 -2.94 -20.51
C LEU A 114 -15.34 -2.08 -20.49
N TYR A 115 -14.23 -2.56 -19.92
CA TYR A 115 -12.95 -1.83 -19.97
C TYR A 115 -12.43 -1.76 -21.41
N ASP A 116 -12.34 -2.90 -22.09
CA ASP A 116 -11.84 -3.01 -23.46
C ASP A 116 -12.69 -2.20 -24.44
N ALA A 117 -14.00 -2.12 -24.20
CA ALA A 117 -14.91 -1.29 -24.99
C ALA A 117 -14.76 0.21 -24.69
N LEU A 118 -14.94 0.63 -23.43
CA LEU A 118 -15.05 2.05 -23.07
C LEU A 118 -13.68 2.77 -23.02
N VAL A 119 -12.62 2.08 -22.57
CA VAL A 119 -11.27 2.63 -22.39
C VAL A 119 -10.40 2.43 -23.64
N ASP A 120 -10.26 1.19 -24.12
CA ASP A 120 -9.29 0.86 -25.18
C ASP A 120 -9.84 1.12 -26.60
N LYS A 121 -11.07 0.66 -26.91
CA LYS A 121 -11.68 0.79 -28.25
C LYS A 121 -12.30 2.16 -28.51
N LEU A 122 -13.25 2.58 -27.68
CA LEU A 122 -13.97 3.85 -27.84
C LEU A 122 -13.16 5.05 -27.35
N LYS A 123 -12.23 4.82 -26.41
CA LYS A 123 -11.40 5.86 -25.79
C LYS A 123 -12.24 7.01 -25.19
N ILE A 124 -13.35 6.67 -24.55
CA ILE A 124 -14.25 7.62 -23.87
C ILE A 124 -14.12 7.60 -22.34
N ALA A 125 -13.46 6.58 -21.79
CA ALA A 125 -13.18 6.46 -20.37
C ALA A 125 -11.66 6.37 -20.11
N ASP A 126 -11.23 6.83 -18.94
CA ASP A 126 -9.91 6.56 -18.36
C ASP A 126 -9.93 5.33 -17.44
N GLY A 127 -11.10 4.97 -16.90
CA GLY A 127 -11.29 3.78 -16.09
C GLY A 127 -12.74 3.34 -15.98
N VAL A 128 -12.93 2.04 -15.76
CA VAL A 128 -14.22 1.39 -15.51
C VAL A 128 -14.04 0.47 -14.31
N SER A 129 -14.99 0.45 -13.39
CA SER A 129 -15.04 -0.48 -12.26
C SER A 129 -16.46 -0.87 -11.93
N ALA A 130 -16.64 -2.06 -11.35
CA ALA A 130 -17.92 -2.49 -10.80
C ALA A 130 -17.72 -3.25 -9.48
N SER A 131 -18.70 -3.15 -8.58
CA SER A 131 -18.66 -3.80 -7.27
C SER A 131 -20.07 -4.05 -6.70
N VAL A 132 -20.15 -4.95 -5.73
CA VAL A 132 -21.32 -5.07 -4.84
C VAL A 132 -20.94 -4.47 -3.48
N GLY A 133 -21.59 -3.37 -3.13
CA GLY A 133 -21.57 -2.84 -1.76
C GLY A 133 -22.54 -3.62 -0.90
N GLU A 134 -22.03 -4.45 0.00
CA GLU A 134 -22.84 -5.20 0.97
C GLU A 134 -23.29 -4.26 2.10
N GLY A 135 -24.60 -4.15 2.31
CA GLY A 135 -25.21 -3.43 3.44
C GLY A 135 -26.17 -4.33 4.20
N GLN A 136 -26.48 -4.03 5.46
CA GLN A 136 -27.33 -4.92 6.29
C GLN A 136 -28.79 -4.98 5.82
N LEU A 137 -29.39 -3.84 5.45
CA LEU A 137 -30.80 -3.76 5.05
C LEU A 137 -31.03 -4.10 3.57
N ALA A 138 -30.06 -3.75 2.73
CA ALA A 138 -29.98 -4.02 1.31
C ALA A 138 -28.51 -3.90 0.88
N SER A 139 -28.13 -4.64 -0.15
CA SER A 139 -26.86 -4.44 -0.83
C SER A 139 -27.08 -3.60 -2.10
N ALA A 140 -26.02 -3.17 -2.77
CA ALA A 140 -26.14 -2.44 -4.03
C ALA A 140 -25.06 -2.89 -5.02
N PHE A 141 -25.43 -3.12 -6.28
CA PHE A 141 -24.47 -3.24 -7.37
C PHE A 141 -24.19 -1.83 -7.91
N THR A 142 -22.92 -1.44 -8.02
CA THR A 142 -22.51 -0.17 -8.61
C THR A 142 -21.57 -0.42 -9.78
N LEU A 143 -21.83 0.25 -10.91
CA LEU A 143 -20.93 0.37 -12.06
C LEU A 143 -20.49 1.82 -12.17
N SER A 144 -19.19 2.08 -12.14
CA SER A 144 -18.61 3.43 -12.22
C SER A 144 -17.69 3.56 -13.43
N VAL A 145 -17.78 4.68 -14.14
CA VAL A 145 -16.98 4.99 -15.33
C VAL A 145 -16.40 6.41 -15.19
N ALA A 146 -15.07 6.51 -15.13
CA ALA A 146 -14.36 7.78 -15.16
C ALA A 146 -14.17 8.21 -16.61
N LEU A 147 -14.76 9.36 -16.99
CA LEU A 147 -14.82 9.85 -18.37
C LEU A 147 -13.55 10.63 -18.75
N LYS A 148 -13.15 10.51 -20.01
CA LYS A 148 -12.10 11.35 -20.57
C LYS A 148 -12.54 12.82 -20.73
N PRO A 149 -11.61 13.79 -20.64
CA PRO A 149 -11.92 15.19 -20.91
C PRO A 149 -12.63 15.40 -22.26
N GLY A 150 -13.74 16.15 -22.25
CA GLY A 150 -14.55 16.43 -23.43
C GLY A 150 -15.61 15.38 -23.78
N VAL A 151 -15.65 14.23 -23.10
CA VAL A 151 -16.72 13.23 -23.25
C VAL A 151 -17.95 13.69 -22.47
N THR A 152 -19.10 13.77 -23.15
CA THR A 152 -20.37 14.12 -22.48
C THR A 152 -20.93 12.92 -21.69
N PRO A 153 -21.53 13.14 -20.52
CA PRO A 153 -22.15 12.05 -19.77
C PRO A 153 -23.20 11.26 -20.55
N GLN A 154 -23.98 11.91 -21.42
CA GLN A 154 -24.96 11.24 -22.27
C GLN A 154 -24.31 10.21 -23.21
N ALA A 155 -23.26 10.60 -23.95
CA ALA A 155 -22.61 9.72 -24.91
C ALA A 155 -21.92 8.52 -24.23
N ALA A 156 -21.42 8.71 -23.00
CA ALA A 156 -20.91 7.62 -22.19
C ALA A 156 -22.03 6.73 -21.64
N GLY A 157 -23.17 7.27 -21.23
CA GLY A 157 -24.37 6.52 -20.87
C GLY A 157 -24.85 5.60 -22.00
N ASP A 158 -25.01 6.15 -23.21
CA ASP A 158 -25.43 5.40 -24.40
C ASP A 158 -24.45 4.25 -24.74
N ALA A 159 -23.14 4.49 -24.51
CA ALA A 159 -22.12 3.47 -24.66
C ALA A 159 -22.21 2.37 -23.58
N ILE A 160 -22.40 2.74 -22.30
CA ILE A 160 -22.60 1.79 -21.19
C ILE A 160 -23.80 0.89 -21.47
N ASP A 161 -24.93 1.45 -21.91
CA ASP A 161 -26.14 0.67 -22.24
C ASP A 161 -25.89 -0.34 -23.36
N ARG A 162 -25.14 0.05 -24.41
CA ARG A 162 -24.77 -0.86 -25.51
C ARG A 162 -23.85 -2.00 -25.04
N GLU A 163 -22.81 -1.70 -24.27
CA GLU A 163 -21.85 -2.72 -23.83
C GLU A 163 -22.44 -3.64 -22.74
N LEU A 164 -23.35 -3.13 -21.89
CA LEU A 164 -24.14 -3.97 -20.98
C LEU A 164 -25.05 -4.93 -21.76
N ALA A 165 -25.77 -4.45 -22.79
CA ALA A 165 -26.59 -5.31 -23.63
C ALA A 165 -25.76 -6.40 -24.35
N ALA A 166 -24.56 -6.06 -24.83
CA ALA A 166 -23.62 -7.02 -25.40
C ALA A 166 -23.16 -8.07 -24.36
N PHE A 167 -22.84 -7.65 -23.13
CA PHE A 167 -22.48 -8.54 -22.04
C PHE A 167 -23.63 -9.48 -21.64
N PHE A 168 -24.88 -9.00 -21.63
CA PHE A 168 -26.04 -9.86 -21.34
C PHE A 168 -26.28 -10.91 -22.43
N ALA A 169 -26.04 -10.56 -23.70
CA ALA A 169 -26.23 -11.46 -24.83
C ALA A 169 -25.14 -12.53 -24.96
N ALA A 170 -23.87 -12.17 -24.72
CA ALA A 170 -22.74 -13.09 -24.84
C ALA A 170 -22.41 -13.82 -23.53
N GLY A 171 -22.61 -13.17 -22.38
CA GLY A 171 -22.05 -13.56 -21.10
C GLY A 171 -20.55 -13.23 -20.96
N PRO A 172 -19.95 -13.53 -19.81
CA PRO A 172 -18.49 -13.50 -19.67
C PRO A 172 -17.87 -14.64 -20.49
N ASP A 173 -16.72 -14.36 -21.10
CA ASP A 173 -15.88 -15.39 -21.73
C ASP A 173 -15.52 -16.50 -20.72
N PRO A 174 -15.72 -17.81 -21.04
CA PRO A 174 -15.54 -18.89 -20.08
C PRO A 174 -14.11 -18.98 -19.51
N ASP A 175 -13.09 -18.92 -20.37
CA ASP A 175 -11.68 -18.97 -19.95
C ASP A 175 -11.34 -17.77 -19.05
N ARG A 176 -11.93 -16.60 -19.35
CA ARG A 176 -11.80 -15.40 -18.51
C ARG A 176 -12.54 -15.51 -17.19
N LEU A 177 -13.68 -16.19 -17.15
CA LEU A 177 -14.40 -16.42 -15.90
C LEU A 177 -13.62 -17.37 -14.97
N GLU A 178 -13.07 -18.47 -15.51
CA GLU A 178 -12.20 -19.39 -14.76
C GLU A 178 -10.97 -18.66 -14.19
N GLN A 179 -10.37 -17.75 -14.96
CA GLN A 179 -9.28 -16.87 -14.50
C GLN A 179 -9.69 -16.00 -13.31
N VAL A 180 -10.88 -15.38 -13.36
CA VAL A 180 -11.37 -14.50 -12.28
C VAL A 180 -11.77 -15.31 -11.04
N VAL A 181 -12.31 -16.52 -11.20
CA VAL A 181 -12.55 -17.50 -10.12
C VAL A 181 -11.22 -17.86 -9.45
N THR A 182 -10.22 -18.28 -10.24
CA THR A 182 -8.88 -18.66 -9.75
C THR A 182 -8.19 -17.50 -9.02
N ALA A 183 -8.22 -16.29 -9.57
CA ALA A 183 -7.64 -15.11 -8.94
C ALA A 183 -8.37 -14.72 -7.63
N THR A 184 -9.69 -14.92 -7.59
CA THR A 184 -10.49 -14.72 -6.37
C THR A 184 -10.09 -15.71 -5.27
N ASP A 185 -9.87 -16.98 -5.63
CA ASP A 185 -9.45 -18.02 -4.68
C ASP A 185 -8.04 -17.76 -4.13
N ILE A 186 -7.08 -17.44 -4.99
CA ILE A 186 -5.72 -17.05 -4.59
C ILE A 186 -5.75 -15.83 -3.66
N SER A 187 -6.60 -14.83 -3.95
CA SER A 187 -6.74 -13.66 -3.07
C SER A 187 -7.35 -14.02 -1.71
N LEU A 188 -8.34 -14.91 -1.66
CA LEU A 188 -8.91 -15.39 -0.39
C LEU A 188 -7.84 -16.10 0.43
N LEU A 189 -7.17 -17.10 -0.14
CA LEU A 189 -6.09 -17.85 0.51
C LEU A 189 -4.96 -16.94 1.01
N LYS A 190 -4.58 -15.90 0.25
CA LYS A 190 -3.62 -14.89 0.70
C LYS A 190 -4.11 -14.10 1.91
N THR A 191 -5.38 -13.71 1.96
CA THR A 191 -5.92 -13.04 3.17
C THR A 191 -5.95 -13.98 4.36
N MET A 192 -6.14 -15.29 4.15
CA MET A 192 -6.13 -16.30 5.21
C MET A 192 -4.72 -16.58 5.78
N GLU A 193 -3.64 -16.00 5.24
CA GLU A 193 -2.33 -15.98 5.91
C GLU A 193 -2.34 -15.20 7.24
N SER A 194 -3.28 -14.26 7.43
CA SER A 194 -3.36 -13.40 8.62
C SER A 194 -4.49 -13.82 9.56
N SER A 195 -4.15 -14.13 10.82
CA SER A 195 -5.13 -14.42 11.87
C SER A 195 -6.10 -13.25 12.12
N ALA A 196 -5.64 -12.00 11.95
CA ALA A 196 -6.50 -10.82 12.07
C ALA A 196 -7.50 -10.72 10.89
N ALA A 197 -7.08 -11.07 9.68
CA ALA A 197 -7.98 -11.14 8.52
C ALA A 197 -8.98 -12.29 8.65
N ILE A 198 -8.55 -13.47 9.14
CA ILE A 198 -9.47 -14.57 9.50
C ILE A 198 -10.48 -14.09 10.54
N GLY A 199 -10.03 -13.44 11.61
CA GLY A 199 -10.92 -12.87 12.63
C GLY A 199 -11.92 -11.86 12.06
N SER A 200 -11.50 -11.04 11.09
CA SER A 200 -12.36 -10.10 10.37
C SER A 200 -13.41 -10.82 9.51
N TRP A 201 -13.04 -11.89 8.80
CA TRP A 201 -13.97 -12.71 8.03
C TRP A 201 -15.00 -13.42 8.91
N LEU A 202 -14.55 -14.02 10.02
CA LEU A 202 -15.40 -14.67 11.02
C LEU A 202 -16.40 -13.68 11.64
N ALA A 203 -15.92 -12.49 12.03
CA ALA A 203 -16.74 -11.44 12.61
C ALA A 203 -17.78 -10.92 11.60
N LYS A 204 -17.35 -10.66 10.35
CA LYS A 204 -18.26 -10.23 9.28
C LYS A 204 -19.34 -11.29 9.02
N GLY A 205 -18.98 -12.55 8.81
CA GLY A 205 -19.92 -13.64 8.55
C GLY A 205 -20.94 -13.82 9.67
N ALA A 206 -20.49 -13.77 10.93
CA ALA A 206 -21.38 -13.82 12.09
C ALA A 206 -22.33 -12.61 12.14
N VAL A 207 -21.83 -11.39 11.91
CA VAL A 207 -22.61 -10.14 12.03
C VAL A 207 -23.58 -9.93 10.86
N THR A 208 -23.26 -10.36 9.65
CA THR A 208 -24.09 -10.10 8.45
C THR A 208 -24.87 -11.32 7.95
N HIS A 209 -24.51 -12.54 8.34
CA HIS A 209 -25.13 -13.78 7.83
C HIS A 209 -25.45 -14.84 8.90
N ASP A 210 -25.19 -14.56 10.18
CA ASP A 210 -25.31 -15.53 11.29
C ASP A 210 -24.49 -16.83 11.05
N ASP A 211 -23.39 -16.70 10.31
CA ASP A 211 -22.51 -17.81 9.91
C ASP A 211 -21.05 -17.33 9.86
N PRO A 212 -20.24 -17.63 10.90
CA PRO A 212 -18.83 -17.22 10.93
C PRO A 212 -18.03 -17.73 9.73
N VAL A 213 -18.37 -18.89 9.17
CA VAL A 213 -17.63 -19.50 8.04
C VAL A 213 -18.32 -19.27 6.69
N TYR A 214 -19.21 -18.28 6.60
CA TYR A 214 -19.96 -17.91 5.40
C TYR A 214 -19.10 -17.79 4.13
N PHE A 215 -17.86 -17.30 4.25
CA PHE A 215 -16.91 -17.19 3.14
C PHE A 215 -16.59 -18.54 2.45
N LEU A 216 -16.74 -19.68 3.14
CA LEU A 216 -16.61 -21.01 2.52
C LEU A 216 -17.76 -21.31 1.55
N LYS A 217 -18.99 -20.92 1.90
CA LYS A 217 -20.15 -21.03 0.99
C LYS A 217 -19.98 -20.11 -0.20
N GLN A 218 -19.45 -18.90 0.00
CA GLN A 218 -19.11 -17.99 -1.10
C GLN A 218 -18.09 -18.62 -2.05
N ARG A 219 -17.04 -19.24 -1.51
CA ARG A 219 -16.01 -19.96 -2.28
C ARG A 219 -16.61 -21.10 -3.11
N GLU A 220 -17.47 -21.92 -2.50
CA GLU A 220 -18.21 -23.00 -3.18
C GLU A 220 -19.07 -22.47 -4.33
N TRP A 221 -19.92 -21.45 -4.09
CA TRP A 221 -20.78 -20.87 -5.12
C TRP A 221 -20.01 -20.21 -6.27
N ILE A 222 -18.82 -19.66 -5.99
CA ILE A 222 -17.92 -19.09 -7.00
C ILE A 222 -17.23 -20.19 -7.83
N GLY A 223 -16.91 -21.34 -7.21
CA GLY A 223 -16.36 -22.50 -7.92
C GLY A 223 -17.36 -23.17 -8.86
N ASP A 224 -18.63 -23.28 -8.44
CA ASP A 224 -19.71 -23.95 -9.18
C ASP A 224 -20.44 -23.05 -10.21
N VAL A 225 -19.81 -21.98 -10.70
CA VAL A 225 -20.47 -20.98 -11.54
C VAL A 225 -20.58 -21.39 -13.02
N ASP A 226 -21.80 -21.41 -13.56
CA ASP A 226 -22.06 -21.49 -15.00
C ASP A 226 -22.00 -20.08 -15.64
N PRO A 227 -21.18 -19.83 -16.67
CA PRO A 227 -21.11 -18.53 -17.35
C PRO A 227 -22.47 -18.01 -17.84
N HIS A 228 -23.33 -18.90 -18.35
CA HIS A 228 -24.64 -18.50 -18.85
C HIS A 228 -25.64 -18.18 -17.73
N ALA A 229 -25.59 -18.90 -16.60
CA ALA A 229 -26.35 -18.59 -15.41
C ALA A 229 -25.92 -17.25 -14.80
N LEU A 230 -24.61 -16.98 -14.77
CA LEU A 230 -24.05 -15.72 -14.33
C LEU A 230 -24.52 -14.55 -15.22
N ALA A 231 -24.51 -14.73 -16.54
CA ALA A 231 -25.04 -13.75 -17.49
C ALA A 231 -26.54 -13.47 -17.27
N ARG A 232 -27.37 -14.53 -17.18
CA ARG A 232 -28.81 -14.41 -16.89
C ARG A 232 -29.11 -13.72 -15.56
N LEU A 233 -28.38 -14.07 -14.50
CA LEU A 233 -28.50 -13.42 -13.20
C LEU A 233 -28.17 -11.93 -13.29
N THR A 234 -27.03 -11.60 -13.91
CA THR A 234 -26.58 -10.22 -14.09
C THR A 234 -27.61 -9.40 -14.89
N GLN A 235 -28.09 -9.95 -16.01
CA GLN A 235 -29.16 -9.33 -16.80
C GLN A 235 -30.43 -9.12 -15.97
N SER A 236 -30.86 -10.11 -15.16
CA SER A 236 -32.07 -10.01 -14.34
C SER A 236 -32.06 -8.89 -13.30
N VAL A 237 -30.87 -8.36 -12.98
CA VAL A 237 -30.65 -7.25 -12.04
C VAL A 237 -30.37 -5.95 -12.78
N LEU A 238 -29.38 -5.94 -13.68
CA LEU A 238 -28.90 -4.71 -14.32
C LEU A 238 -29.82 -4.18 -15.43
N SER A 239 -30.82 -4.96 -15.87
CA SER A 239 -31.90 -4.48 -16.75
C SER A 239 -33.02 -3.73 -16.00
N ARG A 240 -32.99 -3.70 -14.67
CA ARG A 240 -33.96 -2.95 -13.85
C ARG A 240 -33.64 -1.44 -13.88
N PRO A 241 -34.62 -0.57 -13.57
CA PRO A 241 -34.35 0.84 -13.32
C PRO A 241 -33.29 1.03 -12.22
N TYR A 242 -32.43 2.02 -12.42
CA TYR A 242 -31.27 2.31 -11.57
C TYR A 242 -31.24 3.77 -11.13
N TYR A 243 -30.41 4.05 -10.13
CA TYR A 243 -29.98 5.39 -9.79
C TYR A 243 -28.70 5.70 -10.54
N GLU A 244 -28.63 6.84 -11.22
CA GLU A 244 -27.46 7.29 -11.96
C GLU A 244 -26.98 8.63 -11.40
N LEU A 245 -25.75 8.63 -10.90
CA LEU A 245 -25.07 9.80 -10.38
C LEU A 245 -24.02 10.26 -11.38
N ILE A 246 -24.15 11.50 -11.84
CA ILE A 246 -23.15 12.14 -12.69
C ILE A 246 -22.38 13.12 -11.81
N GLN A 247 -21.14 12.77 -11.47
CA GLN A 247 -20.25 13.61 -10.70
C GLN A 247 -19.40 14.45 -11.67
N LEU A 248 -19.37 15.76 -11.49
CA LEU A 248 -18.61 16.75 -12.26
C LEU A 248 -17.61 17.47 -11.32
N PRO A 249 -16.57 18.17 -11.81
CA PRO A 249 -15.63 18.89 -10.91
C PRO A 249 -16.24 20.12 -10.18
N THR A 250 -16.19 20.22 -8.83
CA THR A 250 -16.50 21.45 -8.05
C THR A 250 -15.28 22.30 -7.72
N PRO A 251 -15.48 23.62 -7.52
CA PRO A 251 -14.70 24.45 -6.60
C PRO A 251 -14.89 24.05 -5.11
N VAL A 252 -13.81 24.09 -4.32
CA VAL A 252 -13.63 23.50 -2.95
C VAL A 252 -13.79 24.55 -1.83
N PRO A 253 -14.49 24.33 -0.68
CA PRO A 253 -13.95 23.76 0.60
C PRO A 253 -14.93 22.95 1.55
N VAL A 254 -14.55 21.80 2.19
CA VAL A 254 -13.94 21.55 3.56
C VAL A 254 -14.90 21.75 4.78
N ALA A 255 -15.08 20.91 5.84
CA ALA A 255 -14.62 19.53 6.22
C ALA A 255 -15.52 18.85 7.35
N ALA A 256 -14.96 18.19 8.39
CA ALA A 256 -15.61 17.27 9.38
C ALA A 256 -15.25 17.54 10.89
N PRO A 257 -15.94 16.93 11.90
CA PRO A 257 -15.32 16.07 12.95
C PRO A 257 -16.29 14.97 13.54
N SER A 258 -16.24 14.52 14.82
CA SER A 258 -15.38 13.45 15.39
C SER A 258 -15.90 12.84 16.74
N ASN A 259 -15.56 11.58 17.07
CA ASN A 259 -15.16 10.95 18.39
C ASN A 259 -15.96 11.20 19.73
N VAL A 260 -15.99 10.35 20.80
CA VAL A 260 -15.60 8.95 21.17
C VAL A 260 -16.29 8.55 22.53
N ALA A 261 -16.25 7.27 22.98
CA ALA A 261 -16.79 6.77 24.27
C ALA A 261 -15.76 6.55 25.41
N ASP A 262 -16.23 6.44 26.67
CA ASP A 262 -15.54 6.12 27.96
C ASP A 262 -14.35 5.11 27.91
N PRO A 263 -13.07 5.52 27.78
CA PRO A 263 -11.93 4.62 27.56
C PRO A 263 -10.92 4.53 28.72
N THR A 264 -11.29 4.91 29.95
CA THR A 264 -10.32 5.34 31.00
C THR A 264 -9.31 4.32 31.56
N ARG A 265 -9.35 3.01 31.25
CA ARG A 265 -8.22 2.07 31.51
C ARG A 265 -8.09 1.01 30.42
N MET A 266 -6.91 0.92 29.80
CA MET A 266 -6.52 -0.27 29.03
C MET A 266 -6.25 -1.45 29.98
N PRO A 267 -6.70 -2.67 29.65
CA PRO A 267 -6.29 -3.88 30.36
C PRO A 267 -4.83 -4.22 30.04
N ASP A 268 -4.09 -4.73 31.03
CA ASP A 268 -2.71 -5.16 30.82
C ASP A 268 -2.64 -6.33 29.82
N PRO A 269 -1.75 -6.28 28.81
CA PRO A 269 -1.52 -7.43 27.94
C PRO A 269 -0.94 -8.58 28.77
N GLY A 270 -1.67 -9.70 28.81
CA GLY A 270 -1.19 -10.93 29.43
C GLY A 270 0.08 -11.48 28.74
N PRO A 271 0.75 -12.47 29.35
CA PRO A 271 1.95 -13.06 28.76
C PRO A 271 1.64 -13.63 27.37
N ALA A 272 2.28 -13.07 26.34
CA ALA A 272 2.17 -13.49 24.95
C ALA A 272 3.46 -14.19 24.52
N ASP A 273 3.36 -15.27 23.72
CA ASP A 273 4.56 -15.75 23.02
C ASP A 273 4.88 -14.77 21.88
N THR A 274 6.09 -14.21 21.96
CA THR A 274 6.61 -13.17 21.07
C THR A 274 7.75 -13.69 20.20
N LYS A 275 8.02 -15.01 20.27
CA LYS A 275 9.00 -15.69 19.41
C LYS A 275 8.48 -15.75 17.98
N ILE A 276 9.32 -15.34 17.05
CA ILE A 276 9.09 -15.56 15.62
C ILE A 276 9.57 -16.98 15.29
N ALA A 277 8.64 -17.86 14.94
CA ALA A 277 8.93 -19.19 14.40
C ALA A 277 9.50 -19.08 12.98
N PHE A 278 10.78 -18.74 12.89
CA PHE A 278 11.47 -18.54 11.63
C PHE A 278 11.82 -19.89 10.98
N PRO A 279 11.46 -20.12 9.70
CA PRO A 279 11.79 -21.37 9.01
C PRO A 279 13.31 -21.52 8.84
N ALA A 280 13.78 -22.77 8.79
CA ALA A 280 15.16 -23.05 8.42
C ALA A 280 15.44 -22.54 7.00
N VAL A 281 16.51 -21.75 6.85
CA VAL A 281 16.96 -21.21 5.56
C VAL A 281 18.06 -22.10 5.01
N ALA A 282 17.96 -22.47 3.74
CA ALA A 282 18.94 -23.29 3.04
C ALA A 282 19.34 -22.66 1.69
N GLU A 283 20.60 -22.84 1.29
CA GLU A 283 21.18 -22.16 0.14
C GLU A 283 21.73 -23.15 -0.90
N ALA A 284 21.64 -22.75 -2.17
CA ALA A 284 22.34 -23.39 -3.29
C ALA A 284 22.88 -22.32 -4.26
N THR A 285 23.78 -22.72 -5.15
CA THR A 285 24.22 -21.87 -6.27
C THR A 285 24.35 -22.72 -7.52
N LEU A 286 23.79 -22.25 -8.63
CA LEU A 286 23.88 -22.92 -9.92
C LEU A 286 25.24 -22.64 -10.59
N ALA A 287 25.63 -23.48 -11.56
CA ALA A 287 26.91 -23.34 -12.27
C ALA A 287 27.07 -22.00 -13.02
N ASN A 288 25.97 -21.33 -13.38
CA ASN A 288 26.00 -19.99 -13.97
C ASN A 288 26.07 -18.84 -12.95
N GLY A 289 26.13 -19.15 -11.65
CA GLY A 289 26.27 -18.17 -10.57
C GLY A 289 24.97 -17.67 -9.96
N LEU A 290 23.79 -18.12 -10.42
CA LEU A 290 22.53 -17.81 -9.75
C LEU A 290 22.50 -18.44 -8.35
N LYS A 291 22.44 -17.59 -7.33
CA LYS A 291 22.22 -18.01 -5.94
C LYS A 291 20.74 -18.29 -5.71
N ILE A 292 20.45 -19.29 -4.87
CA ILE A 292 19.10 -19.71 -4.50
C ILE A 292 19.05 -19.81 -2.98
N VAL A 293 18.06 -19.16 -2.37
CA VAL A 293 17.83 -19.13 -0.91
C VAL A 293 16.40 -19.55 -0.65
N VAL A 294 16.19 -20.61 0.12
CA VAL A 294 14.86 -21.17 0.38
C VAL A 294 14.58 -21.22 1.88
N ALA A 295 13.41 -20.69 2.27
CA ALA A 295 12.85 -20.80 3.61
C ALA A 295 11.55 -21.61 3.53
N ASN A 296 11.64 -22.92 3.83
CA ASN A 296 10.52 -23.84 3.65
C ASN A 296 9.42 -23.63 4.71
N ARG A 297 8.19 -23.38 4.27
CA ARG A 297 6.99 -23.15 5.08
C ARG A 297 5.78 -23.89 4.45
N PRO A 298 5.61 -25.21 4.70
CA PRO A 298 4.61 -26.03 4.03
C PRO A 298 3.17 -25.86 4.56
N ASN A 299 2.92 -24.86 5.42
CA ASN A 299 1.64 -24.67 6.10
C ASN A 299 0.49 -24.25 5.16
N LEU A 300 0.82 -23.68 4.00
CA LEU A 300 -0.12 -23.30 2.95
C LEU A 300 0.49 -23.64 1.58
N PRO A 301 -0.30 -24.10 0.59
CA PRO A 301 0.19 -24.56 -0.71
C PRO A 301 0.53 -23.39 -1.66
N ILE A 302 1.32 -22.43 -1.16
CA ILE A 302 1.67 -21.19 -1.82
C ILE A 302 3.16 -20.88 -1.62
N VAL A 303 3.78 -20.29 -2.63
CA VAL A 303 5.19 -19.89 -2.64
C VAL A 303 5.30 -18.45 -3.08
N SER A 304 5.91 -17.62 -2.24
CA SER A 304 6.34 -16.27 -2.57
C SER A 304 7.82 -16.31 -2.95
N ALA A 305 8.17 -15.66 -4.06
CA ALA A 305 9.53 -15.61 -4.57
C ALA A 305 9.93 -14.17 -4.93
N SER A 306 11.22 -13.88 -4.83
CA SER A 306 11.82 -12.64 -5.30
C SER A 306 13.17 -12.92 -5.93
N LEU A 307 13.32 -12.58 -7.20
CA LEU A 307 14.60 -12.55 -7.89
C LEU A 307 15.17 -11.14 -7.76
N GLN A 308 16.11 -10.99 -6.84
CA GLN A 308 16.75 -9.73 -6.49
C GLN A 308 18.07 -9.58 -7.25
N PHE A 309 18.32 -8.40 -7.80
CA PHE A 309 19.51 -8.04 -8.56
C PHE A 309 20.26 -6.90 -7.85
N SER A 310 21.59 -6.99 -7.80
CA SER A 310 22.45 -5.92 -7.25
C SER A 310 22.69 -4.82 -8.29
N THR A 311 21.62 -4.16 -8.72
CA THR A 311 21.65 -3.07 -9.71
C THR A 311 20.44 -2.15 -9.54
N GLY A 312 20.53 -0.89 -9.97
CA GLY A 312 19.49 0.11 -9.78
C GLY A 312 19.91 1.49 -10.27
N ALA A 313 19.33 2.55 -9.73
CA ALA A 313 19.57 3.92 -10.20
C ALA A 313 21.04 4.43 -10.04
N LEU A 314 21.88 3.76 -9.25
CA LEU A 314 23.34 4.02 -9.19
C LEU A 314 24.14 3.43 -10.37
N ALA A 315 23.56 2.52 -11.17
CA ALA A 315 24.16 2.03 -12.41
C ALA A 315 23.81 2.91 -13.63
N GLU A 316 22.81 3.79 -13.52
CA GLU A 316 22.25 4.59 -14.62
C GLU A 316 23.22 5.55 -15.32
N ASP A 317 24.37 5.85 -14.72
CA ASP A 317 25.41 6.69 -15.36
C ASP A 317 25.88 6.08 -16.70
N ALA A 318 25.77 4.75 -16.87
CA ALA A 318 26.09 4.04 -18.11
C ALA A 318 24.90 3.90 -19.09
N TYR A 319 23.67 4.23 -18.68
CA TYR A 319 22.42 3.88 -19.39
C TYR A 319 21.40 5.02 -19.55
N GLY A 320 21.66 6.20 -19.00
CA GLY A 320 20.71 7.31 -18.95
C GLY A 320 19.85 7.31 -17.67
N ARG A 321 19.38 8.51 -17.30
CA ARG A 321 18.60 8.76 -16.09
C ARG A 321 17.21 8.10 -16.18
N GLY A 322 16.79 7.39 -15.14
CA GLY A 322 15.51 6.69 -15.08
C GLY A 322 15.43 5.39 -15.88
N THR A 323 16.51 4.95 -16.51
CA THR A 323 16.52 3.71 -17.31
C THR A 323 16.25 2.48 -16.46
N ALA A 324 16.73 2.41 -15.21
CA ALA A 324 16.51 1.24 -14.35
C ALA A 324 15.03 1.10 -13.97
N SER A 325 14.41 2.17 -13.47
CA SER A 325 13.00 2.15 -13.07
C SER A 325 12.07 1.89 -14.26
N ARG A 326 12.36 2.48 -15.43
CA ARG A 326 11.57 2.23 -16.65
C ARG A 326 11.76 0.81 -17.20
N ALA A 327 12.99 0.28 -17.22
CA ALA A 327 13.26 -1.08 -17.69
C ALA A 327 12.59 -2.15 -16.81
N LEU A 328 12.48 -1.92 -15.50
CA LEU A 328 11.76 -2.83 -14.60
C LEU A 328 10.23 -2.64 -14.72
N ALA A 329 9.73 -1.40 -14.82
CA ALA A 329 8.30 -1.14 -15.02
C ALA A 329 7.76 -1.72 -16.34
N MET A 330 8.54 -1.65 -17.41
CA MET A 330 8.19 -2.18 -18.74
C MET A 330 8.53 -3.67 -18.92
N LEU A 331 9.17 -4.32 -17.93
CA LEU A 331 9.59 -5.73 -18.02
C LEU A 331 8.40 -6.68 -18.26
N ILE A 332 7.26 -6.37 -17.64
CA ILE A 332 6.02 -7.17 -17.71
C ILE A 332 5.06 -6.61 -18.79
N SER A 333 5.59 -5.87 -19.78
CA SER A 333 4.81 -5.35 -20.92
C SER A 333 4.93 -6.19 -22.19
N GLY A 334 5.83 -7.17 -22.24
CA GLY A 334 5.94 -8.13 -23.34
C GLY A 334 7.19 -8.97 -23.24
N SER A 335 7.08 -10.24 -23.63
CA SER A 335 8.20 -11.19 -23.71
C SER A 335 8.34 -11.78 -25.11
N ARG A 336 9.31 -12.67 -25.31
CA ARG A 336 9.50 -13.39 -26.58
C ARG A 336 8.32 -14.32 -26.91
N ARG A 337 7.59 -14.83 -25.92
CA ARG A 337 6.41 -15.71 -26.12
C ARG A 337 5.08 -14.97 -26.05
N TYR A 338 5.01 -13.85 -25.34
CA TYR A 338 3.74 -13.24 -24.94
C TYR A 338 3.70 -11.74 -25.24
N THR A 339 2.65 -11.29 -25.92
CA THR A 339 2.29 -9.86 -26.00
C THR A 339 1.79 -9.34 -24.64
N ALA A 340 1.75 -8.00 -24.48
CA ALA A 340 1.22 -7.34 -23.29
C ALA A 340 -0.15 -7.90 -22.83
N GLU A 341 -1.06 -8.11 -23.78
CA GLU A 341 -2.40 -8.65 -23.54
C GLU A 341 -2.39 -10.13 -23.13
N GLN A 342 -1.45 -10.91 -23.65
CA GLN A 342 -1.29 -12.32 -23.32
C GLN A 342 -0.68 -12.51 -21.93
N LEU A 343 0.26 -11.65 -21.51
CA LEU A 343 0.95 -11.77 -20.22
C LEU A 343 -0.01 -11.84 -19.04
N GLN A 344 -1.05 -10.99 -18.99
CA GLN A 344 -2.02 -11.02 -17.89
C GLN A 344 -2.85 -12.32 -17.87
N ARG A 345 -3.20 -12.86 -19.05
CA ARG A 345 -3.95 -14.13 -19.15
C ARG A 345 -3.09 -15.32 -18.73
N GLU A 346 -1.86 -15.38 -19.24
CA GLU A 346 -0.93 -16.48 -18.95
C GLU A 346 -0.39 -16.43 -17.51
N ALA A 347 -0.19 -15.24 -16.93
CA ALA A 347 0.05 -15.09 -15.49
C ALA A 347 -1.10 -15.68 -14.67
N THR A 348 -2.35 -15.32 -15.00
CA THR A 348 -3.52 -15.82 -14.26
C THR A 348 -3.68 -17.34 -14.41
N LYS A 349 -3.47 -17.88 -15.62
CA LYS A 349 -3.48 -19.32 -15.91
C LYS A 349 -2.38 -20.11 -15.20
N ALA A 350 -1.19 -19.53 -15.05
CA ALA A 350 -0.10 -20.07 -14.24
C ALA A 350 -0.36 -19.93 -12.73
N GLY A 351 -1.40 -19.21 -12.31
CA GLY A 351 -1.66 -18.88 -10.90
C GLY A 351 -0.63 -17.91 -10.32
N VAL A 352 -0.02 -17.08 -11.16
CA VAL A 352 1.06 -16.15 -10.82
C VAL A 352 0.53 -14.73 -10.66
N ASN A 353 0.84 -14.09 -9.54
CA ASN A 353 0.84 -12.64 -9.41
C ASN A 353 2.30 -12.17 -9.44
N ILE A 354 2.67 -11.29 -10.38
CA ILE A 354 4.06 -10.83 -10.62
C ILE A 354 4.13 -9.30 -10.57
N SER A 355 5.21 -8.79 -9.99
CA SER A 355 5.59 -7.37 -10.02
C SER A 355 7.08 -7.20 -10.24
N ALA A 356 7.49 -6.04 -10.76
CA ALA A 356 8.88 -5.69 -11.02
C ALA A 356 9.12 -4.22 -10.62
N GLY A 357 10.31 -3.92 -10.12
CA GLY A 357 10.68 -2.56 -9.71
C GLY A 357 12.18 -2.40 -9.45
N ALA A 358 12.64 -1.16 -9.39
CA ALA A 358 14.02 -0.81 -9.08
C ALA A 358 14.07 0.34 -8.05
N ASP A 359 15.06 0.28 -7.16
CA ASP A 359 15.47 1.38 -6.29
C ASP A 359 16.88 1.89 -6.68
N SER A 360 17.55 2.61 -5.78
CA SER A 360 18.92 3.10 -5.98
C SER A 360 19.99 2.02 -6.21
N ARG A 361 19.85 0.85 -5.59
CA ARG A 361 20.89 -0.20 -5.45
C ARG A 361 20.39 -1.58 -5.83
N GLN A 362 19.09 -1.85 -5.68
CA GLN A 362 18.48 -3.14 -5.96
C GLN A 362 17.37 -3.03 -6.99
N SER A 363 17.21 -4.08 -7.77
CA SER A 363 16.08 -4.29 -8.68
C SER A 363 15.50 -5.66 -8.38
N ALA A 364 14.17 -5.76 -8.38
CA ALA A 364 13.47 -6.96 -7.97
C ALA A 364 12.43 -7.37 -9.01
N VAL A 365 12.31 -8.67 -9.25
CA VAL A 365 11.12 -9.27 -9.82
C VAL A 365 10.54 -10.22 -8.79
N SER A 366 9.37 -9.88 -8.26
CA SER A 366 8.73 -10.59 -7.17
C SER A 366 7.44 -11.23 -7.64
N TRP A 367 7.14 -12.45 -7.19
CA TRP A 367 5.91 -13.13 -7.55
C TRP A 367 5.40 -14.08 -6.47
N THR A 368 4.12 -14.42 -6.57
CA THR A 368 3.47 -15.44 -5.74
C THR A 368 2.78 -16.45 -6.64
N MET A 369 2.86 -17.74 -6.31
CA MET A 369 2.29 -18.85 -7.09
C MET A 369 1.83 -20.00 -6.17
N LEU A 370 0.91 -20.83 -6.67
CA LEU A 370 0.49 -22.06 -5.99
C LEU A 370 1.59 -23.14 -6.07
N ALA A 371 1.81 -23.88 -4.98
CA ALA A 371 2.82 -24.95 -4.93
C ALA A 371 2.57 -26.06 -5.97
N ALA A 372 1.30 -26.34 -6.28
CA ALA A 372 0.89 -27.27 -7.33
C ALA A 372 1.21 -26.78 -8.78
N ARG A 373 1.57 -25.50 -8.96
CA ARG A 373 1.86 -24.86 -10.26
C ARG A 373 3.28 -24.31 -10.36
N LEU A 374 4.21 -24.81 -9.56
CA LEU A 374 5.61 -24.35 -9.56
C LEU A 374 6.27 -24.38 -10.94
N ASP A 375 6.04 -25.42 -11.74
CA ASP A 375 6.59 -25.52 -13.10
C ASP A 375 6.02 -24.44 -14.04
N ASP A 376 4.68 -24.29 -14.09
CA ASP A 376 4.01 -23.23 -14.85
C ASP A 376 4.51 -21.84 -14.46
N GLY A 377 4.64 -21.59 -13.14
CA GLY A 377 5.08 -20.31 -12.59
C GLY A 377 6.53 -19.97 -12.94
N PHE A 378 7.47 -20.89 -12.72
CA PHE A 378 8.86 -20.69 -13.12
C PHE A 378 9.00 -20.56 -14.64
N ARG A 379 8.25 -21.33 -15.44
CA ARG A 379 8.24 -21.23 -16.90
C ARG A 379 7.76 -19.88 -17.41
N PHE A 380 6.70 -19.33 -16.79
CA PHE A 380 6.17 -18.01 -17.13
C PHE A 380 7.16 -16.90 -16.73
N VAL A 381 7.58 -16.87 -15.46
CA VAL A 381 8.45 -15.81 -14.93
C VAL A 381 9.82 -15.81 -15.63
N SER A 382 10.41 -16.98 -15.90
CA SER A 382 11.69 -17.04 -16.61
C SER A 382 11.64 -16.48 -18.03
N ASP A 383 10.54 -16.66 -18.77
CA ASP A 383 10.39 -16.06 -20.10
C ASP A 383 10.26 -14.53 -20.02
N VAL A 384 9.47 -14.02 -19.08
CA VAL A 384 9.31 -12.57 -18.83
C VAL A 384 10.64 -11.92 -18.41
N VAL A 385 11.35 -12.54 -17.48
CA VAL A 385 12.60 -11.99 -16.91
C VAL A 385 13.78 -12.11 -17.85
N ARG A 386 13.92 -13.22 -18.58
CA ARG A 386 15.10 -13.45 -19.43
C ARG A 386 14.95 -12.88 -20.84
N HIS A 387 13.72 -12.74 -21.30
CA HIS A 387 13.39 -12.44 -22.70
C HIS A 387 12.31 -11.35 -22.85
N PRO A 388 12.38 -10.21 -22.12
CA PRO A 388 11.49 -9.09 -22.37
C PRO A 388 11.69 -8.56 -23.79
N THR A 389 10.62 -8.10 -24.43
CA THR A 389 10.66 -7.53 -25.79
C THR A 389 10.56 -6.01 -25.81
N TYR A 390 10.25 -5.39 -24.67
CA TYR A 390 10.01 -3.94 -24.53
C TYR A 390 9.17 -3.37 -25.70
N PRO A 391 7.89 -3.77 -25.85
CA PRO A 391 7.12 -3.42 -27.05
C PRO A 391 6.92 -1.92 -27.18
N GLN A 392 7.32 -1.35 -28.32
CA GLN A 392 7.21 0.10 -28.57
C GLN A 392 5.78 0.62 -28.36
N THR A 393 4.76 -0.16 -28.74
CA THR A 393 3.35 0.21 -28.54
C THR A 393 2.95 0.38 -27.08
N GLU A 394 3.54 -0.35 -26.13
CA GLU A 394 3.28 -0.12 -24.70
C GLU A 394 4.16 1.01 -24.14
N ILE A 395 5.36 1.23 -24.69
CA ILE A 395 6.20 2.39 -24.37
C ILE A 395 5.48 3.69 -24.78
N ASP A 396 4.89 3.73 -25.97
CA ASP A 396 4.13 4.87 -26.48
C ASP A 396 2.88 5.14 -25.62
N LYS A 397 2.11 4.09 -25.27
CA LYS A 397 0.99 4.21 -24.32
C LYS A 397 1.42 4.74 -22.95
N ALA A 398 2.60 4.34 -22.46
CA ALA A 398 3.14 4.87 -21.21
C ALA A 398 3.55 6.35 -21.35
N LEU A 399 4.09 6.76 -22.50
CA LEU A 399 4.40 8.16 -22.81
C LEU A 399 3.15 9.04 -22.89
N ASP A 400 2.04 8.54 -23.42
CA ASP A 400 0.75 9.25 -23.44
C ASP A 400 0.26 9.61 -22.01
N GLN A 401 0.62 8.82 -21.00
CA GLN A 401 0.25 9.06 -19.59
C GLN A 401 1.17 10.05 -18.87
N VAL A 402 2.36 10.36 -19.41
CA VAL A 402 3.33 11.26 -18.76
C VAL A 402 2.77 12.68 -18.59
N ALA A 403 2.12 13.22 -19.62
CA ALA A 403 1.55 14.56 -19.57
C ALA A 403 0.50 14.72 -18.45
N PRO A 404 -0.60 13.94 -18.40
CA PRO A 404 -1.61 14.08 -17.36
C PRO A 404 -1.08 13.76 -15.95
N GLN A 405 -0.10 12.86 -15.81
CA GLN A 405 0.57 12.60 -14.52
C GLN A 405 1.29 13.83 -13.99
N PHE A 406 2.11 14.50 -14.81
CA PHE A 406 2.79 15.72 -14.40
C PHE A 406 1.84 16.92 -14.27
N ASP A 407 0.78 17.01 -15.08
CA ASP A 407 -0.28 18.02 -14.91
C ASP A 407 -1.00 17.85 -13.55
N ALA A 408 -1.17 16.62 -13.07
CA ALA A 408 -1.73 16.35 -11.75
C ALA A 408 -0.74 16.65 -10.61
N TYR A 409 0.55 16.38 -10.82
CA TYR A 409 1.63 16.74 -9.88
C TYR A 409 1.74 18.27 -9.69
N GLU A 410 1.82 19.03 -10.79
CA GLU A 410 1.89 20.49 -10.76
C GLU A 410 0.63 21.13 -10.13
N ARG A 411 -0.55 20.52 -10.31
CA ARG A 411 -1.80 20.95 -9.68
C ARG A 411 -1.92 20.58 -8.19
N ASN A 412 -1.00 19.79 -7.64
CA ASN A 412 -0.97 19.46 -6.22
C ASN A 412 0.43 19.68 -5.59
N PRO A 413 0.89 20.95 -5.46
CA PRO A 413 2.23 21.24 -4.96
C PRO A 413 2.54 20.64 -3.59
N LEU A 414 1.55 20.42 -2.73
CA LEU A 414 1.74 19.82 -1.38
C LEU A 414 2.45 18.45 -1.42
N GLN A 415 2.32 17.71 -2.52
CA GLN A 415 2.99 16.42 -2.75
C GLN A 415 4.48 16.55 -3.11
N SER A 416 4.97 17.75 -3.43
CA SER A 416 6.37 18.00 -3.77
C SER A 416 7.32 18.01 -2.55
N ALA A 417 6.78 18.11 -1.33
CA ALA A 417 7.57 18.28 -0.10
C ALA A 417 8.63 17.17 0.10
N GLY A 418 8.24 15.90 -0.06
CA GLY A 418 9.15 14.75 0.03
C GLY A 418 10.23 14.72 -1.06
N PRO A 419 9.87 14.77 -2.36
CA PRO A 419 10.84 14.87 -3.45
C PRO A 419 11.81 16.05 -3.32
N ILE A 420 11.33 17.22 -2.92
CA ILE A 420 12.16 18.41 -2.71
C ILE A 420 13.09 18.24 -1.51
N TYR A 421 12.63 17.63 -0.42
CA TYR A 421 13.47 17.31 0.72
C TYR A 421 14.60 16.34 0.30
N SER A 422 14.26 15.27 -0.41
CA SER A 422 15.22 14.34 -0.98
C SER A 422 16.27 15.03 -1.88
N ARG A 423 15.84 15.94 -2.76
CA ARG A 423 16.74 16.76 -3.61
C ARG A 423 17.60 17.72 -2.78
N ALA A 424 17.05 18.30 -1.72
CA ALA A 424 17.78 19.20 -0.81
C ALA A 424 18.83 18.48 0.03
N ILE A 425 18.62 17.21 0.35
CA ILE A 425 19.55 16.40 1.14
C ILE A 425 20.63 15.74 0.27
N TRP A 426 20.23 15.11 -0.83
CA TRP A 426 21.14 14.29 -1.65
C TRP A 426 21.76 15.07 -2.81
N GLY A 427 21.13 16.16 -3.27
CA GLY A 427 21.54 16.91 -4.47
C GLY A 427 21.00 16.29 -5.77
N GLU A 428 20.86 17.12 -6.81
CA GLU A 428 20.26 16.74 -8.10
C GLU A 428 21.01 15.62 -8.84
N ASP A 429 22.34 15.56 -8.72
CA ASP A 429 23.13 14.54 -9.39
C ASP A 429 23.05 13.16 -8.73
N HIS A 430 22.72 13.10 -7.44
CA HIS A 430 22.60 11.86 -6.69
C HIS A 430 21.24 11.18 -6.96
N PRO A 431 21.16 9.87 -7.27
CA PRO A 431 19.89 9.22 -7.60
C PRO A 431 18.78 9.42 -6.57
N LEU A 432 19.09 9.35 -5.27
CA LEU A 432 18.13 9.63 -4.18
C LEU A 432 17.66 11.09 -4.11
N GLY A 433 18.30 12.03 -4.81
CA GLY A 433 17.90 13.44 -4.88
C GLY A 433 17.34 13.87 -6.24
N ARG A 434 17.15 12.94 -7.18
CA ARG A 434 16.53 13.22 -8.48
C ARG A 434 15.03 13.37 -8.32
N ILE A 435 14.48 14.43 -8.89
CA ILE A 435 13.05 14.60 -9.14
C ILE A 435 12.85 14.41 -10.64
N GLY A 436 12.06 13.40 -11.04
CA GLY A 436 11.83 13.12 -12.45
C GLY A 436 11.08 14.27 -13.14
N THR A 437 11.46 14.57 -14.36
CA THR A 437 10.85 15.61 -15.20
C THR A 437 10.01 15.03 -16.34
N ARG A 438 9.22 15.88 -17.01
CA ARG A 438 8.48 15.52 -18.24
C ARG A 438 9.45 15.11 -19.37
N GLU A 439 10.66 15.64 -19.34
CA GLU A 439 11.76 15.38 -20.26
C GLU A 439 12.44 14.04 -19.96
N ASP A 440 12.80 13.75 -18.71
CA ASP A 440 13.38 12.45 -18.30
C ASP A 440 12.45 11.30 -18.70
N ALA A 441 11.14 11.48 -18.47
CA ALA A 441 10.11 10.51 -18.81
C ALA A 441 9.98 10.25 -20.33
N LYS A 442 10.60 11.06 -21.19
CA LYS A 442 10.68 10.88 -22.65
C LYS A 442 12.09 10.49 -23.15
N ALA A 443 13.12 10.63 -22.31
CA ALA A 443 14.52 10.47 -22.71
C ALA A 443 14.96 9.02 -22.87
N VAL A 444 14.39 8.09 -22.08
CA VAL A 444 14.78 6.67 -22.10
C VAL A 444 14.16 5.96 -23.30
N SER A 445 15.00 5.48 -24.21
CA SER A 445 14.58 4.70 -25.39
C SER A 445 14.36 3.22 -25.07
N ARG A 446 13.76 2.50 -26.03
CA ARG A 446 13.65 1.04 -25.98
C ARG A 446 15.01 0.36 -25.87
N ASP A 447 16.00 0.85 -26.60
CA ASP A 447 17.31 0.23 -26.70
C ASP A 447 18.17 0.50 -25.46
N ASP A 448 17.94 1.61 -24.74
CA ASP A 448 18.52 1.85 -23.42
C ASP A 448 18.02 0.83 -22.40
N MET A 449 16.71 0.54 -22.38
CA MET A 449 16.11 -0.49 -21.52
C MET A 449 16.63 -1.89 -21.85
N GLN A 450 16.75 -2.24 -23.13
CA GLN A 450 17.35 -3.51 -23.56
C GLN A 450 18.84 -3.59 -23.16
N THR A 451 19.59 -2.50 -23.32
CA THR A 451 21.02 -2.46 -22.98
C THR A 451 21.25 -2.58 -21.48
N PHE A 452 20.43 -1.90 -20.67
CA PHE A 452 20.41 -2.06 -19.21
C PHE A 452 20.10 -3.51 -18.84
N HIS A 453 19.02 -4.09 -19.39
CA HIS A 453 18.65 -5.48 -19.15
C HIS A 453 19.81 -6.45 -19.46
N ASP A 454 20.38 -6.39 -20.66
CA ASP A 454 21.41 -7.34 -21.12
C ASP A 454 22.75 -7.22 -20.37
N ARG A 455 22.96 -6.12 -19.62
CA ARG A 455 24.18 -5.85 -18.86
C ARG A 455 24.03 -6.02 -17.35
N GLU A 456 22.86 -5.72 -16.81
CA GLU A 456 22.60 -5.63 -15.37
C GLU A 456 21.74 -6.79 -14.83
N LEU A 457 20.81 -7.32 -15.65
CA LEU A 457 19.89 -8.40 -15.29
C LEU A 457 20.45 -9.75 -15.78
N GLY A 458 21.12 -10.47 -14.88
CA GLY A 458 21.71 -11.77 -15.18
C GLY A 458 22.02 -12.60 -13.94
N PRO A 459 22.27 -13.92 -14.10
CA PRO A 459 22.24 -14.88 -13.01
C PRO A 459 23.33 -14.63 -11.96
N ASN A 460 24.53 -14.24 -12.38
CA ASN A 460 25.63 -13.92 -11.48
C ASN A 460 25.57 -12.51 -10.86
N ASN A 461 24.51 -11.74 -11.15
CA ASN A 461 24.18 -10.51 -10.43
C ASN A 461 22.88 -10.66 -9.61
N ALA A 462 22.34 -11.89 -9.52
CA ALA A 462 21.02 -12.16 -8.97
C ALA A 462 21.03 -13.20 -7.83
N THR A 463 20.07 -13.08 -6.92
CA THR A 463 19.73 -14.11 -5.94
C THR A 463 18.22 -14.36 -5.97
N LEU A 464 17.85 -15.63 -6.13
CA LEU A 464 16.47 -16.10 -6.10
C LEU A 464 16.10 -16.52 -4.67
N TYR A 465 15.30 -15.71 -4.00
CA TYR A 465 14.72 -15.99 -2.68
C TYR A 465 13.35 -16.63 -2.84
N LEU A 466 13.08 -17.73 -2.14
CA LEU A 466 11.76 -18.37 -2.09
C LEU A 466 11.34 -18.68 -0.65
N VAL A 467 10.06 -18.42 -0.34
CA VAL A 467 9.43 -18.73 0.94
C VAL A 467 8.06 -19.35 0.70
N GLY A 468 7.80 -20.50 1.33
CA GLY A 468 6.53 -21.22 1.22
C GLY A 468 6.71 -22.73 1.10
N ASP A 469 5.70 -23.41 0.55
CA ASP A 469 5.71 -24.85 0.32
C ASP A 469 6.62 -25.25 -0.86
N ILE A 470 7.94 -25.18 -0.62
CA ILE A 470 8.98 -25.57 -1.56
C ILE A 470 10.28 -25.96 -0.82
N THR A 471 10.89 -27.06 -1.23
CA THR A 471 12.22 -27.49 -0.76
C THR A 471 13.35 -26.91 -1.60
N LEU A 472 14.57 -26.87 -1.04
CA LEU A 472 15.76 -26.41 -1.78
C LEU A 472 16.01 -27.23 -3.06
N GLU A 473 15.82 -28.55 -3.03
CA GLU A 473 16.05 -29.40 -4.21
C GLU A 473 14.97 -29.19 -5.30
N GLN A 474 13.71 -28.95 -4.94
CA GLN A 474 12.69 -28.51 -5.91
C GLN A 474 13.05 -27.16 -6.53
N ALA A 475 13.37 -26.16 -5.70
CA ALA A 475 13.76 -24.83 -6.15
C ALA A 475 14.99 -24.85 -7.07
N LYS A 476 16.01 -25.63 -6.71
CA LYS A 476 17.23 -25.84 -7.49
C LYS A 476 16.97 -26.56 -8.80
N THR A 477 16.08 -27.57 -8.81
CA THR A 477 15.68 -28.27 -10.05
C THR A 477 14.95 -27.32 -11.01
N LEU A 478 13.97 -26.56 -10.50
CA LEU A 478 13.23 -25.57 -11.29
C LEU A 478 14.15 -24.45 -11.79
N ALA A 479 14.99 -23.88 -10.93
CA ALA A 479 15.94 -22.85 -11.31
C ALA A 479 16.99 -23.36 -12.32
N GLN A 480 17.44 -24.61 -12.21
CA GLN A 480 18.34 -25.22 -13.20
C GLN A 480 17.65 -25.42 -14.56
N SER A 481 16.37 -25.80 -14.57
CA SER A 481 15.58 -25.96 -15.80
C SER A 481 15.24 -24.64 -16.48
N TYR A 482 14.93 -23.59 -15.70
CA TYR A 482 14.37 -22.33 -16.21
C TYR A 482 15.34 -21.14 -16.22
N PHE A 483 16.47 -21.24 -15.52
CA PHE A 483 17.52 -20.22 -15.50
C PHE A 483 18.94 -20.79 -15.65
N GLY A 484 19.13 -22.11 -15.71
CA GLY A 484 20.48 -22.71 -15.70
C GLY A 484 21.33 -22.46 -16.96
N ASP A 485 20.69 -22.23 -18.10
CA ASP A 485 21.32 -21.79 -19.36
C ASP A 485 21.39 -20.26 -19.52
N TRP A 486 20.87 -19.49 -18.54
CA TRP A 486 20.92 -18.04 -18.59
C TRP A 486 22.39 -17.57 -18.56
N ARG A 487 22.73 -16.69 -19.50
CA ARG A 487 24.11 -16.25 -19.76
C ARG A 487 24.61 -15.32 -18.66
N ARG A 488 25.85 -15.54 -18.22
CA ARG A 488 26.55 -14.65 -17.29
C ARG A 488 26.85 -13.28 -17.91
N ILE A 489 26.73 -12.25 -17.07
CA ILE A 489 26.92 -10.84 -17.38
C ILE A 489 28.12 -10.25 -16.62
N THR A 490 28.52 -9.04 -17.01
CA THR A 490 29.45 -8.19 -16.27
C THR A 490 28.70 -6.91 -15.90
N PRO A 491 28.08 -6.85 -14.70
CA PRO A 491 27.29 -5.69 -14.28
C PRO A 491 28.18 -4.48 -14.02
N THR A 492 27.60 -3.29 -14.14
CA THR A 492 28.27 -2.04 -13.80
C THR A 492 28.58 -1.99 -12.30
N PRO A 493 29.82 -1.65 -11.88
CA PRO A 493 30.12 -1.40 -10.47
C PRO A 493 29.25 -0.26 -9.93
N LEU A 494 28.53 -0.51 -8.83
CA LEU A 494 27.73 0.53 -8.18
C LEU A 494 28.67 1.56 -7.54
N ASN A 495 28.71 2.75 -8.14
CA ASN A 495 29.45 3.88 -7.60
C ASN A 495 28.65 4.52 -6.46
N GLU A 496 28.94 4.12 -5.22
CA GLU A 496 28.39 4.76 -4.01
C GLU A 496 28.74 6.26 -4.00
N ARG A 497 27.80 7.09 -4.44
CA ARG A 497 27.91 8.55 -4.38
C ARG A 497 27.66 8.98 -2.93
N GLY A 498 28.53 9.83 -2.40
CA GLY A 498 28.25 10.51 -1.14
C GLY A 498 27.02 11.42 -1.29
N ALA A 499 26.28 11.62 -0.19
CA ALA A 499 25.32 12.71 -0.11
C ALA A 499 26.01 14.07 -0.28
N ALA A 500 25.26 15.12 -0.60
CA ALA A 500 25.78 16.48 -0.65
C ALA A 500 26.42 16.83 0.72
N THR A 501 27.75 16.93 0.76
CA THR A 501 28.48 17.08 2.03
C THR A 501 28.21 18.45 2.65
N GLY A 502 27.83 18.46 3.93
CA GLY A 502 27.79 19.68 4.72
C GLY A 502 26.64 20.65 4.42
N VAL A 503 25.49 20.16 3.93
CA VAL A 503 24.27 20.98 3.85
C VAL A 503 23.95 21.53 5.26
N PRO A 504 23.98 22.86 5.47
CA PRO A 504 23.60 23.46 6.75
C PRO A 504 22.07 23.46 6.90
N GLY A 505 21.59 23.57 8.15
CA GLY A 505 20.17 23.78 8.42
C GLY A 505 19.63 24.99 7.64
N ARG A 506 18.52 24.80 6.93
CA ARG A 506 17.93 25.77 6.00
C ARG A 506 16.43 25.55 5.84
N ILE A 507 15.74 26.55 5.31
CA ILE A 507 14.32 26.46 4.95
C ILE A 507 14.19 26.60 3.43
N ILE A 508 13.41 25.71 2.82
CA ILE A 508 13.01 25.73 1.43
C ILE A 508 11.50 25.92 1.40
N LEU A 509 11.07 27.04 0.85
CA LEU A 509 9.66 27.38 0.63
C LEU A 509 9.25 26.95 -0.78
N VAL A 510 8.04 26.43 -0.93
CA VAL A 510 7.43 26.09 -2.22
C VAL A 510 6.00 26.59 -2.21
N ASP A 511 5.59 27.29 -3.27
CA ASP A 511 4.29 27.94 -3.30
C ASP A 511 3.15 26.98 -3.68
N ALA A 512 2.09 27.03 -2.87
CA ALA A 512 0.82 26.36 -3.12
C ALA A 512 -0.32 27.39 -2.94
N PRO A 513 -0.56 28.25 -3.94
CA PRO A 513 -1.53 29.35 -3.83
C PRO A 513 -2.92 28.87 -3.39
N GLY A 514 -3.48 29.51 -2.36
CA GLY A 514 -4.80 29.17 -1.85
C GLY A 514 -4.88 27.89 -1.00
N ALA A 515 -3.76 27.20 -0.73
CA ALA A 515 -3.76 26.03 0.13
C ALA A 515 -4.26 26.36 1.55
N ALA A 516 -5.19 25.55 2.06
CA ALA A 516 -5.72 25.66 3.42
C ALA A 516 -4.82 25.00 4.47
N GLN A 517 -3.89 24.15 4.03
CA GLN A 517 -2.91 23.45 4.84
C GLN A 517 -1.51 23.64 4.26
N THR A 518 -0.51 23.55 5.13
CA THR A 518 0.91 23.52 4.74
C THR A 518 1.43 22.11 4.91
N SER A 519 2.08 21.57 3.87
CA SER A 519 2.85 20.34 3.96
C SER A 519 4.24 20.67 4.53
N LEU A 520 4.58 20.04 5.65
CA LEU A 520 5.88 20.18 6.31
C LEU A 520 6.64 18.87 6.15
N THR A 521 7.88 18.96 5.67
CA THR A 521 8.85 17.86 5.72
C THR A 521 10.15 18.41 6.30
N VAL A 522 10.66 17.78 7.35
CA VAL A 522 11.86 18.22 8.06
C VAL A 522 12.76 17.03 8.37
N GLY A 523 14.07 17.23 8.30
CA GLY A 523 15.02 16.18 8.67
C GLY A 523 16.46 16.52 8.31
N GLU A 524 17.31 15.51 8.34
CA GLU A 524 18.75 15.63 8.08
C GLU A 524 19.41 14.31 7.66
N LEU A 525 20.65 14.41 7.19
CA LEU A 525 21.56 13.27 7.05
C LEU A 525 22.07 12.82 8.42
N THR A 526 21.87 11.54 8.70
CA THR A 526 22.27 10.90 9.94
C THR A 526 23.27 9.76 9.72
N THR A 527 23.78 9.20 10.82
CA THR A 527 24.84 8.21 10.82
C THR A 527 24.48 6.94 10.02
N PRO A 528 25.47 6.27 9.38
CA PRO A 528 25.26 4.98 8.73
C PRO A 528 24.62 3.93 9.64
N PHE A 529 24.04 2.89 9.04
CA PHE A 529 23.41 1.80 9.78
C PHE A 529 24.43 1.04 10.64
N VAL A 530 24.07 0.79 11.91
CA VAL A 530 24.86 -0.03 12.86
C VAL A 530 23.99 -1.16 13.38
N ALA A 531 24.32 -2.39 12.99
CA ALA A 531 23.45 -3.56 13.22
C ALA A 531 23.13 -3.80 14.70
N ASP A 532 24.07 -3.59 15.61
CA ASP A 532 23.87 -3.84 17.04
C ASP A 532 23.08 -2.72 17.74
N GLN A 533 23.04 -1.53 17.15
CA GLN A 533 22.23 -0.40 17.63
C GLN A 533 20.81 -0.39 17.04
N ALA A 534 20.53 -1.17 15.99
CA ALA A 534 19.28 -1.11 15.23
C ALA A 534 18.00 -1.25 16.09
N ALA A 535 18.02 -2.09 17.14
CA ALA A 535 16.89 -2.22 18.05
C ALA A 535 16.64 -0.93 18.85
N ALA A 536 17.69 -0.33 19.41
CA ALA A 536 17.62 0.93 20.16
C ALA A 536 17.26 2.11 19.25
N ALA A 537 17.81 2.18 18.04
CA ALA A 537 17.43 3.15 17.02
C ALA A 537 15.93 3.08 16.69
N SER A 538 15.42 1.86 16.47
CA SER A 538 14.01 1.66 16.14
C SER A 538 13.05 2.06 17.27
N LEU A 539 13.50 2.03 18.53
CA LEU A 539 12.74 2.49 19.69
C LEU A 539 12.89 4.01 19.91
N ALA A 540 14.05 4.59 19.64
CA ALA A 540 14.23 6.04 19.64
C ALA A 540 13.30 6.73 18.61
N ASP A 541 13.29 6.21 17.37
CA ASP A 541 12.38 6.67 16.31
C ASP A 541 10.91 6.49 16.71
N SER A 542 10.57 5.35 17.33
CA SER A 542 9.21 5.04 17.82
C SER A 542 8.69 6.12 18.76
N ILE A 543 9.48 6.48 19.77
CA ILE A 543 9.12 7.45 20.80
C ILE A 543 9.04 8.88 20.21
N LEU A 544 9.99 9.26 19.34
CA LEU A 544 10.04 10.61 18.78
C LEU A 544 8.95 10.86 17.73
N GLY A 545 8.78 9.98 16.74
CA GLY A 545 7.89 10.23 15.60
C GLY A 545 7.21 9.02 14.92
N ALA A 546 7.65 7.78 15.13
CA ALA A 546 7.15 6.65 14.33
C ALA A 546 5.91 5.96 14.95
N ALA A 547 5.71 6.04 16.27
CA ALA A 547 4.49 5.54 16.90
C ALA A 547 3.32 6.52 16.73
N PHE A 548 2.09 6.03 16.79
CA PHE A 548 0.91 6.89 16.80
C PHE A 548 0.89 7.83 18.02
N ASN A 549 1.36 7.34 19.17
CA ASN A 549 1.53 8.10 20.41
C ASN A 549 2.97 8.62 20.61
N SER A 550 3.69 8.84 19.51
CA SER A 550 4.99 9.51 19.50
C SER A 550 4.87 10.99 19.87
N ARG A 551 5.96 11.58 20.39
CA ARG A 551 5.96 12.96 20.91
C ARG A 551 5.54 13.99 19.86
N LEU A 552 6.08 13.90 18.65
CA LEU A 552 5.74 14.82 17.56
C LEU A 552 4.25 14.76 17.21
N ASN A 553 3.67 13.56 17.13
CA ASN A 553 2.25 13.40 16.83
C ASN A 553 1.38 13.86 18.01
N MET A 554 1.70 13.49 19.25
CA MET A 554 0.90 13.88 20.42
C MET A 554 0.87 15.39 20.64
N ASN A 555 2.01 16.08 20.52
CA ASN A 555 2.06 17.54 20.61
C ASN A 555 1.17 18.16 19.50
N LEU A 556 1.46 17.92 18.22
CA LEU A 556 0.76 18.61 17.13
C LEU A 556 -0.72 18.20 16.97
N ARG A 557 -1.07 16.93 17.21
CA ARG A 557 -2.40 16.37 16.92
C ARG A 557 -3.34 16.40 18.12
N GLU A 558 -2.88 15.92 19.28
CA GLU A 558 -3.75 15.77 20.47
C GLU A 558 -3.72 17.01 21.36
N GLU A 559 -2.53 17.59 21.64
CA GLU A 559 -2.43 18.78 22.50
C GLU A 559 -2.80 20.08 21.76
N LYS A 560 -2.47 20.18 20.46
CA LYS A 560 -2.66 21.40 19.67
C LYS A 560 -3.83 21.36 18.68
N GLY A 561 -4.18 20.18 18.17
CA GLY A 561 -5.20 20.02 17.12
C GLY A 561 -4.80 20.55 15.72
N TRP A 562 -3.52 20.91 15.50
CA TRP A 562 -3.06 21.57 14.26
C TRP A 562 -2.88 20.62 13.07
N THR A 563 -2.94 19.31 13.29
CA THR A 563 -2.71 18.28 12.26
C THR A 563 -3.62 17.07 12.46
N TYR A 564 -3.91 16.34 11.38
CA TYR A 564 -4.49 15.00 11.45
C TYR A 564 -3.45 13.89 11.73
N GLY A 565 -2.16 14.18 11.53
CA GLY A 565 -1.07 13.24 11.74
C GLY A 565 0.29 13.82 11.32
N PHE A 566 1.28 13.70 12.20
CA PHE A 566 2.67 14.06 11.93
C PHE A 566 3.58 12.94 12.41
N THR A 567 4.31 12.30 11.51
CA THR A 567 5.11 11.10 11.80
C THR A 567 6.53 11.24 11.29
N GLY A 568 7.47 10.43 11.80
CA GLY A 568 8.85 10.46 11.35
C GLY A 568 9.69 9.29 11.84
N GLY A 569 10.92 9.21 11.35
CA GLY A 569 11.90 8.18 11.70
C GLY A 569 13.09 8.18 10.75
N VAL A 570 14.01 7.24 10.93
CA VAL A 570 15.16 7.05 10.04
C VAL A 570 14.82 6.08 8.92
N ALA A 571 15.02 6.50 7.67
CA ALA A 571 15.06 5.58 6.54
C ALA A 571 16.39 4.82 6.55
N ASP A 572 16.34 3.51 6.80
CA ASP A 572 17.52 2.66 6.79
C ASP A 572 18.06 2.46 5.36
N THR A 573 19.39 2.46 5.24
CA THR A 573 20.10 2.09 4.02
C THR A 573 21.29 1.17 4.34
N PRO A 574 21.57 0.13 3.52
CA PRO A 574 22.67 -0.80 3.79
C PRO A 574 24.07 -0.17 3.79
N THR A 575 24.23 0.94 3.06
CA THR A 575 25.51 1.60 2.82
C THR A 575 25.33 3.12 2.80
N GLY A 576 26.35 3.84 3.27
CA GLY A 576 26.35 5.30 3.30
C GLY A 576 25.54 5.91 4.47
N PRO A 577 25.32 7.25 4.46
CA PRO A 577 24.52 7.94 5.46
C PRO A 577 23.02 7.61 5.30
N ARG A 578 22.28 7.68 6.41
CA ARG A 578 20.82 7.54 6.42
C ARG A 578 20.14 8.91 6.44
N THR A 579 18.82 8.95 6.31
CA THR A 579 18.03 10.19 6.50
C THR A 579 17.02 10.02 7.62
N PHE A 580 17.14 10.84 8.67
CA PHE A 580 16.02 11.12 9.55
C PHE A 580 15.05 12.03 8.80
N THR A 581 13.75 11.73 8.83
CA THR A 581 12.71 12.58 8.24
C THR A 581 11.46 12.52 9.10
N ALA A 582 10.82 13.67 9.34
CA ALA A 582 9.48 13.77 9.90
C ALA A 582 8.60 14.67 9.02
N SER A 583 7.35 14.30 8.82
CA SER A 583 6.43 14.97 7.91
C SER A 583 4.96 14.83 8.28
N GLY A 584 4.17 15.76 7.76
CA GLY A 584 2.71 15.82 7.91
C GLY A 584 2.16 17.13 7.36
N THR A 585 0.85 17.30 7.38
CA THR A 585 0.19 18.57 7.03
C THR A 585 -0.31 19.28 8.28
N VAL A 586 -0.20 20.61 8.30
CA VAL A 586 -0.72 21.47 9.38
C VAL A 586 -1.66 22.53 8.84
N GLU A 587 -2.55 23.07 9.66
CA GLU A 587 -3.33 24.27 9.34
C GLU A 587 -2.40 25.42 8.89
N ALA A 588 -2.77 26.14 7.81
CA ALA A 588 -1.85 27.09 7.18
C ALA A 588 -1.41 28.24 8.11
N ASP A 589 -2.31 28.74 8.96
CA ASP A 589 -2.03 29.75 9.98
C ASP A 589 -1.17 29.24 11.15
N ARG A 590 -1.05 27.91 11.30
CA ARG A 590 -0.21 27.23 12.31
C ARG A 590 1.17 26.84 11.83
N THR A 591 1.52 27.14 10.58
CA THR A 591 2.80 26.73 9.96
C THR A 591 4.02 27.04 10.82
N ALA A 592 4.20 28.31 11.23
CA ALA A 592 5.41 28.72 11.96
C ALA A 592 5.41 28.20 13.41
N ASP A 593 4.24 28.16 14.05
CA ASP A 593 4.07 27.61 15.40
C ASP A 593 4.38 26.10 15.43
N ALA A 594 3.90 25.35 14.43
CA ALA A 594 4.19 23.93 14.27
C ALA A 594 5.68 23.67 14.03
N MET A 595 6.33 24.45 13.15
CA MET A 595 7.79 24.35 12.96
C MET A 595 8.56 24.60 14.28
N ALA A 596 8.09 25.54 15.11
CA ALA A 596 8.71 25.81 16.41
C ALA A 596 8.52 24.66 17.40
N GLU A 597 7.31 24.09 17.52
CA GLU A 597 7.04 22.93 18.37
C GLU A 597 7.79 21.68 17.89
N ILE A 598 7.87 21.40 16.58
CA ILE A 598 8.65 20.27 16.03
C ILE A 598 10.14 20.41 16.41
N ARG A 599 10.73 21.59 16.20
CA ARG A 599 12.14 21.82 16.52
C ARG A 599 12.41 21.70 18.03
N LYS A 600 11.48 22.20 18.84
CA LYS A 600 11.50 22.12 20.31
C LYS A 600 11.41 20.68 20.81
N GLU A 601 10.53 19.86 20.24
CA GLU A 601 10.44 18.42 20.58
C GLU A 601 11.71 17.66 20.23
N ILE A 602 12.23 17.83 19.01
CA ILE A 602 13.48 17.18 18.58
C ILE A 602 14.65 17.61 19.48
N ALA A 603 14.76 18.90 19.78
CA ALA A 603 15.81 19.40 20.68
C ALA A 603 15.68 18.80 22.09
N ALA A 604 14.52 18.94 22.72
CA ALA A 604 14.27 18.46 24.08
C ALA A 604 14.53 16.94 24.21
N TYR A 605 14.22 16.17 23.17
CA TYR A 605 14.46 14.72 23.13
C TYR A 605 15.95 14.32 23.19
N VAL A 606 16.87 15.17 22.74
CA VAL A 606 18.32 14.93 22.82
C VAL A 606 19.00 15.69 23.97
N THR A 607 18.37 16.74 24.52
CA THR A 607 18.87 17.57 25.63
C THR A 607 18.23 17.28 26.99
N ASP A 608 17.16 18.01 27.34
CA ASP A 608 16.68 18.26 28.70
C ASP A 608 15.44 17.43 29.08
N ARG A 609 14.72 16.92 28.08
CA ARG A 609 13.62 15.95 28.25
C ARG A 609 13.91 14.71 27.38
N PRO A 610 14.96 13.92 27.65
CA PRO A 610 15.23 12.71 26.88
C PRO A 610 14.13 11.66 27.06
N ALA A 611 14.21 10.53 26.34
CA ALA A 611 13.28 9.41 26.47
C ALA A 611 13.12 8.96 27.94
N THR A 612 11.90 8.67 28.39
CA THR A 612 11.64 8.12 29.72
C THR A 612 11.57 6.59 29.73
N ALA A 613 11.58 5.99 30.92
CA ALA A 613 11.43 4.54 31.07
C ALA A 613 10.03 4.06 30.62
N GLU A 614 9.00 4.86 30.88
CA GLU A 614 7.61 4.58 30.51
C GLU A 614 7.41 4.61 28.99
N GLU A 615 8.00 5.58 28.30
CA GLU A 615 7.99 5.65 26.83
C GLU A 615 8.72 4.45 26.20
N LEU A 616 9.90 4.11 26.72
CA LEU A 616 10.64 2.92 26.30
C LEU A 616 9.81 1.65 26.53
N GLU A 617 9.23 1.46 27.71
CA GLU A 617 8.46 0.25 28.03
C GLU A 617 7.21 0.11 27.15
N ARG A 618 6.48 1.21 26.95
CA ARG A 618 5.30 1.30 26.11
C ARG A 618 5.60 0.88 24.67
N ASP A 619 6.62 1.48 24.06
CA ASP A 619 6.99 1.24 22.66
C ASP A 619 7.67 -0.12 22.47
N ARG A 620 8.47 -0.56 23.44
CA ARG A 620 9.08 -1.91 23.49
C ARG A 620 7.99 -2.98 23.58
N THR A 621 7.02 -2.81 24.47
CA THR A 621 5.88 -3.72 24.62
C THR A 621 5.05 -3.76 23.33
N ALA A 622 4.63 -2.60 22.81
CA ALA A 622 3.83 -2.52 21.60
C ALA A 622 4.51 -3.18 20.39
N ARG A 623 5.81 -2.91 20.16
CA ARG A 623 6.58 -3.54 19.08
C ARG A 623 6.78 -5.04 19.28
N THR A 624 7.05 -5.47 20.52
CA THR A 624 7.30 -6.89 20.82
C THR A 624 6.02 -7.73 20.67
N LEU A 625 4.87 -7.21 21.11
CA LEU A 625 3.55 -7.84 20.91
C LEU A 625 3.08 -7.84 19.45
N ALA A 626 3.56 -6.90 18.63
CA ALA A 626 3.27 -6.87 17.20
C ALA A 626 4.05 -7.93 16.38
N LEU A 627 5.15 -8.49 16.91
CA LEU A 627 6.03 -9.40 16.16
C LEU A 627 5.31 -10.64 15.57
N PRO A 628 4.44 -11.38 16.30
CA PRO A 628 3.75 -12.54 15.74
C PRO A 628 2.81 -12.17 14.58
N SER A 629 2.11 -11.04 14.70
CA SER A 629 1.22 -10.52 13.65
C SER A 629 2.02 -10.10 12.40
N ALA A 630 3.15 -9.41 12.61
CA ALA A 630 4.06 -8.99 11.55
C ALA A 630 4.69 -10.17 10.78
N PHE A 631 4.86 -11.33 11.43
CA PHE A 631 5.44 -12.56 10.85
C PHE A 631 4.40 -13.67 10.61
N SER A 632 3.22 -13.30 10.11
CA SER A 632 2.14 -14.23 9.77
C SER A 632 2.30 -14.83 8.35
N GLY A 633 2.37 -13.99 7.32
CA GLY A 633 2.41 -14.39 5.90
C GLY A 633 3.80 -14.54 5.27
N ASN A 634 3.89 -15.31 4.17
CA ASN A 634 5.17 -15.64 3.50
C ASN A 634 5.94 -14.39 3.01
N SER A 635 5.21 -13.34 2.62
CA SER A 635 5.81 -12.06 2.19
C SER A 635 6.64 -11.37 3.28
N ALA A 636 6.26 -11.51 4.56
CA ALA A 636 6.99 -10.90 5.67
C ALA A 636 8.34 -11.59 5.93
N PHE A 637 8.36 -12.92 5.86
CA PHE A 637 9.61 -13.70 5.91
C PHE A 637 10.49 -13.40 4.71
N LEU A 638 9.92 -13.33 3.50
CA LEU A 638 10.66 -12.98 2.28
C LEU A 638 11.32 -11.60 2.40
N ALA A 639 10.58 -10.59 2.87
CA ALA A 639 11.10 -9.24 3.13
C ALA A 639 12.21 -9.24 4.21
N ALA A 640 12.05 -10.04 5.28
CA ALA A 640 13.05 -10.16 6.33
C ALA A 640 14.36 -10.81 5.84
N ILE A 641 14.26 -11.86 5.01
CA ILE A 641 15.41 -12.55 4.40
C ILE A 641 16.14 -11.61 3.42
N THR A 642 15.41 -10.95 2.51
CA THR A 642 16.02 -10.02 1.54
C THR A 642 16.63 -8.80 2.21
N SER A 643 15.98 -8.26 3.25
CA SER A 643 16.53 -7.18 4.07
C SER A 643 17.81 -7.65 4.77
N ALA A 644 17.77 -8.78 5.49
CA ALA A 644 18.96 -9.34 6.15
C ALA A 644 20.13 -9.51 5.17
N ALA A 645 19.87 -10.04 3.97
CA ALA A 645 20.86 -10.16 2.90
C ALA A 645 21.50 -8.82 2.52
N ALA A 646 20.67 -7.78 2.32
CA ALA A 646 21.13 -6.44 1.95
C ALA A 646 22.06 -5.84 3.02
N TYR A 647 21.77 -6.06 4.31
CA TYR A 647 22.59 -5.60 5.44
C TYR A 647 23.74 -6.55 5.84
N GLY A 648 24.02 -7.58 5.03
CA GLY A 648 25.06 -8.58 5.32
C GLY A 648 24.83 -9.38 6.61
N GLN A 649 23.56 -9.59 6.97
CA GLN A 649 23.11 -10.23 8.20
C GLN A 649 22.66 -11.69 7.96
N PRO A 650 22.65 -12.54 9.01
CA PRO A 650 22.01 -13.86 8.94
C PRO A 650 20.55 -13.76 8.51
N TYR A 651 20.11 -14.61 7.57
CA TYR A 651 18.73 -14.57 7.05
C TYR A 651 17.65 -14.77 8.12
N ASP A 652 17.98 -15.50 9.20
CA ASP A 652 17.13 -15.76 10.35
C ASP A 652 17.19 -14.66 11.43
N ARG A 653 17.88 -13.54 11.19
CA ARG A 653 18.05 -12.44 12.15
C ARG A 653 16.73 -11.95 12.76
N ALA A 654 15.62 -12.05 12.04
CA ALA A 654 14.30 -11.71 12.57
C ALA A 654 13.86 -12.58 13.77
N ALA A 655 14.28 -13.85 13.85
CA ALA A 655 13.94 -14.78 14.95
C ALA A 655 14.29 -14.21 16.34
N SER A 656 15.41 -13.48 16.42
CA SER A 656 15.91 -12.86 17.66
C SER A 656 15.46 -11.40 17.86
N SER A 657 14.50 -10.88 17.07
CA SER A 657 14.00 -9.51 17.21
C SER A 657 13.40 -9.22 18.58
N GLY A 658 12.56 -10.13 19.13
CA GLY A 658 11.97 -9.94 20.46
C GLY A 658 13.03 -9.86 21.57
N ALA A 659 14.04 -10.74 21.52
CA ALA A 659 15.16 -10.71 22.47
C ALA A 659 16.00 -9.44 22.35
N ARG A 660 16.26 -8.96 21.12
CA ARG A 660 16.99 -7.69 20.90
C ARG A 660 16.20 -6.48 21.41
N LEU A 661 14.89 -6.41 21.18
CA LEU A 661 14.03 -5.34 21.71
C LEU A 661 13.96 -5.37 23.24
N ALA A 662 13.77 -6.55 23.83
CA ALA A 662 13.75 -6.73 25.28
C ALA A 662 15.06 -6.29 25.96
N ALA A 663 16.21 -6.49 25.31
CA ALA A 663 17.53 -6.14 25.82
C ALA A 663 17.90 -4.64 25.72
N VAL A 664 17.08 -3.80 25.07
CA VAL A 664 17.39 -2.37 24.92
C VAL A 664 17.30 -1.65 26.27
N THR A 665 18.36 -0.91 26.61
CA THR A 665 18.40 -0.04 27.80
C THR A 665 18.11 1.42 27.45
N LEU A 666 17.71 2.20 28.46
CA LEU A 666 17.42 3.62 28.28
C LEU A 666 18.66 4.43 27.84
N ASP A 667 19.84 4.09 28.37
CA ASP A 667 21.11 4.70 27.96
C ASP A 667 21.45 4.46 26.48
N GLN A 668 21.09 3.28 25.94
CA GLN A 668 21.26 2.99 24.51
C GLN A 668 20.32 3.85 23.65
N VAL A 669 19.06 4.03 24.07
CA VAL A 669 18.11 4.94 23.40
C VAL A 669 18.64 6.38 23.43
N HIS A 670 19.10 6.87 24.57
CA HIS A 670 19.68 8.22 24.70
C HIS A 670 20.95 8.40 23.86
N THR A 671 21.81 7.38 23.81
CA THR A 671 23.04 7.40 23.01
C THR A 671 22.72 7.48 21.52
N VAL A 672 21.81 6.63 21.04
CA VAL A 672 21.42 6.63 19.63
C VAL A 672 20.67 7.91 19.27
N ALA A 673 19.74 8.40 20.11
CA ALA A 673 19.04 9.67 19.85
C ALA A 673 20.01 10.84 19.63
N ARG A 674 21.04 10.99 20.49
CA ARG A 674 22.09 12.02 20.33
C ARG A 674 23.03 11.80 19.15
N GLN A 675 23.14 10.57 18.65
CA GLN A 675 23.88 10.23 17.42
C GLN A 675 23.03 10.41 16.16
N THR A 676 21.70 10.45 16.31
CA THR A 676 20.76 10.44 15.20
C THR A 676 20.21 11.82 14.84
N TYR A 677 19.83 12.64 15.83
CA TYR A 677 19.13 13.91 15.61
C TYR A 677 19.95 15.12 16.10
N ASP A 678 20.13 16.13 15.25
CA ASP A 678 20.73 17.43 15.55
C ASP A 678 19.76 18.58 15.20
N PRO A 679 19.11 19.21 16.21
CA PRO A 679 18.11 20.27 16.00
C PRO A 679 18.69 21.58 15.42
N ALA A 680 20.00 21.68 15.21
CA ALA A 680 20.66 22.78 14.52
C ALA A 680 20.91 22.52 13.02
N ARG A 681 20.76 21.27 12.55
CA ARG A 681 21.07 20.86 11.16
C ARG A 681 19.84 20.51 10.31
N LEU A 682 18.65 20.60 10.89
CA LEU A 682 17.38 20.35 10.23
C LEU A 682 17.21 21.18 8.94
N THR A 683 17.02 20.50 7.82
CA THR A 683 16.52 21.07 6.56
C THR A 683 15.01 20.98 6.55
N TRP A 684 14.34 22.11 6.34
CA TRP A 684 12.88 22.23 6.28
C TRP A 684 12.44 22.42 4.83
N VAL A 685 11.43 21.68 4.41
CA VAL A 685 10.65 21.93 3.21
C VAL A 685 9.23 22.26 3.63
N VAL A 686 8.77 23.44 3.23
CA VAL A 686 7.51 24.04 3.65
C VAL A 686 6.73 24.38 2.39
N VAL A 687 5.67 23.62 2.12
CA VAL A 687 4.86 23.78 0.90
C VAL A 687 3.46 24.24 1.28
N GLY A 688 3.10 25.45 0.87
CA GLY A 688 1.85 26.10 1.27
C GLY A 688 1.71 27.48 0.64
N ASP A 689 0.64 28.19 0.96
CA ASP A 689 0.35 29.52 0.41
C ASP A 689 1.36 30.56 0.94
N LEU A 690 2.38 30.91 0.14
CA LEU A 690 3.47 31.77 0.59
C LEU A 690 2.99 33.18 0.95
N SER A 691 1.86 33.64 0.40
CA SER A 691 1.27 34.93 0.76
C SER A 691 0.85 35.00 2.23
N LYS A 692 0.63 33.84 2.88
CA LYS A 692 0.27 33.71 4.30
C LYS A 692 1.45 33.27 5.17
N ILE A 693 2.24 32.29 4.70
CA ILE A 693 3.19 31.57 5.57
C ILE A 693 4.63 32.10 5.52
N GLU A 694 5.04 32.79 4.45
CA GLU A 694 6.46 33.11 4.25
C GLU A 694 7.03 34.04 5.33
N ALA A 695 6.34 35.13 5.67
CA ALA A 695 6.84 36.11 6.63
C ALA A 695 6.96 35.53 8.07
N PRO A 696 5.95 34.82 8.61
CA PRO A 696 6.09 34.08 9.88
C PRO A 696 7.24 33.06 9.87
N VAL A 697 7.38 32.27 8.79
CA VAL A 697 8.43 31.26 8.70
C VAL A 697 9.83 31.87 8.64
N ARG A 698 10.03 32.98 7.91
CA ARG A 698 11.30 33.72 7.92
C ARG A 698 11.65 34.28 9.30
N ALA A 699 10.65 34.71 10.08
CA ALA A 699 10.86 35.26 11.42
C ALA A 699 11.39 34.23 12.44
N LEU A 700 11.27 32.92 12.17
CA LEU A 700 11.85 31.86 13.01
C LEU A 700 13.39 31.86 13.01
N ASN A 701 14.04 32.40 11.97
CA ASN A 701 15.50 32.46 11.83
C ASN A 701 16.23 31.09 11.96
N TYR A 702 15.63 29.98 11.47
CA TYR A 702 16.24 28.64 11.56
C TYR A 702 17.33 28.35 10.50
N GLY A 703 17.66 29.31 9.64
CA GLY A 703 18.71 29.21 8.64
C GLY A 703 18.45 30.09 7.43
N PRO A 704 19.26 29.96 6.36
CA PRO A 704 18.95 30.56 5.06
C PRO A 704 17.58 30.10 4.56
N VAL A 705 16.80 31.00 3.97
CA VAL A 705 15.46 30.71 3.44
C VAL A 705 15.42 30.96 1.94
N GLU A 706 15.29 29.88 1.19
CA GLU A 706 15.22 29.83 -0.27
C GLU A 706 13.77 29.54 -0.72
N VAL A 707 13.41 29.92 -1.95
CA VAL A 707 12.16 29.52 -2.58
C VAL A 707 12.47 28.69 -3.80
N TRP A 708 11.89 27.50 -3.88
CA TRP A 708 12.07 26.55 -4.97
C TRP A 708 10.73 26.28 -5.66
N ASP A 709 10.75 25.84 -6.92
CA ASP A 709 9.57 25.30 -7.59
C ASP A 709 9.32 23.82 -7.23
N VAL A 710 8.22 23.24 -7.72
CA VAL A 710 7.86 21.83 -7.48
C VAL A 710 8.89 20.82 -8.02
N TYR A 711 9.83 21.25 -8.88
CA TYR A 711 10.93 20.44 -9.41
C TYR A 711 12.26 20.64 -8.64
N GLY A 712 12.22 21.43 -7.57
CA GLY A 712 13.36 21.74 -6.72
C GLY A 712 14.42 22.61 -7.40
N ARG A 713 14.01 23.48 -8.33
CA ARG A 713 14.85 24.53 -8.90
C ARG A 713 14.65 25.81 -8.08
N LYS A 714 15.73 26.44 -7.64
CA LYS A 714 15.67 27.68 -6.87
C LYS A 714 15.17 28.84 -7.74
N VAL A 715 14.11 29.51 -7.29
CA VAL A 715 13.50 30.67 -7.94
C VAL A 715 13.74 32.00 -7.19
N ARG A 716 14.05 31.95 -5.88
CA ARG A 716 14.40 33.12 -5.05
C ARG A 716 15.30 32.75 -3.87
#